data_AF-A0A2P5Z8Q8-F1
#
_entry.id   AF-A0A2P5Z8Q8-F1
#
_cell.length_a   1.000
_cell.length_b   1.000
_cell.length_c   1.000
_cell.angle_alpha   90.00
_cell.angle_beta   90.00
_cell.angle_gamma   90.00
#
_symmetry.space_group_name_H-M   'P 1'
#
loop_
_entity.id
_entity.type
_entity.pdbx_description
1 polymer ?
#
loop_
_entity_poly.entity_id
_entity_poly.type
_entity_poly.pdbx_seq_one_letter_code
_entity_poly.pdbx_strand_id
1 'polypeptide(L)'
;MGQSLLGIPNPLTNVLRPLRSKTVVQDGTSYTWTANSFDAFARTLSVTRASPWYSRTDATEYYDDLGKWIIGQRARSTNTDTGLVESQTSYDTNAMPSQRWSFGKLRLTLGYNGDGTLATVKDGNNNTTTVSSWKRGVPQSIRYPDGTTDAATVNDSGWITATTDENGYTTNYGYDAMGRLGSIAYPANDTVAWASTTQAFEQVGTSEYGLAAGHWRQTVATGNARKVTYFDALWQPMLTREFDAGNEAATQRLQRFAYDQDGRTTFASYPGASDALTSGTWTNYDALGRKTSVSQDSEQGGALITLTEYLAGNQTRVTDPRGNKTVTGYQVFDQPDYTTPVWIQHPEGAYTDINRDIFGKPLSIRRRDVNSTVSVTRSYVYDGYQQLCKTVEPETGATANGYDAAGNLVWSAAGLSLPSTSSCDADTAFASGRRVDRSYDVRNRIKALSFPDGNGNQAWSYWPDGAVKQITTTNNGVATYNSYAYNKRRLLIAESQGQADGETWALGYAYDANGHLAAHRYPSGQTVDYAPNALGQPTQAGSYATSVSYYPNGAIKQFTYGNGIVHTMTQNARQLPDTSQDAYGGTAFLSDGYDYDANGNVAAISDGATGRGGRGNRDMTYDGLDRLISTKSAMFGSTPASYSYDVLDNLTHVVAPGRDQYYCYDANWQLTNVKTSSCGGSTVIGMSYDPQGNLSNKNGQAFVFDYGNRLRQATGKETYRYDGNGRRTLALQSAGNIGSLYDQSGALRFQKNQRQSKSTDYILLSGSLVAEADWPLGQTLSVKDYVNWNAVSGATRYVVEESVDGVTWTSVYDGSQGNWTSLARPAGTYSYRVTACTADGNCTAVSNVTHDQRPAVDIVPLLYQLLLNG
;
A
#
# COMPACT_ATOMS: atom_id res chain seq x y z
N MET A 1 7.01 13.93 -34.62
CA MET A 1 8.27 13.98 -33.84
C MET A 1 9.41 13.64 -34.76
N GLY A 2 10.37 14.56 -34.92
CA GLY A 2 11.65 14.30 -35.56
C GLY A 2 12.68 15.08 -34.77
N GLN A 3 13.31 14.42 -33.79
CA GLN A 3 14.53 14.97 -33.19
C GLN A 3 15.70 14.56 -34.06
N SER A 4 16.24 15.52 -34.81
CA SER A 4 17.67 15.58 -35.12
C SER A 4 18.01 16.97 -35.66
N LEU A 5 19.17 17.46 -35.21
CA LEU A 5 19.92 18.65 -35.61
C LEU A 5 19.45 19.99 -35.03
N LEU A 6 20.28 20.49 -34.10
CA LEU A 6 20.30 21.79 -33.45
C LEU A 6 20.56 22.97 -34.41
N GLY A 7 19.96 23.00 -35.60
CA GLY A 7 20.15 24.11 -36.53
C GLY A 7 18.92 24.36 -37.41
N ILE A 8 18.53 25.63 -37.50
CA ILE A 8 17.64 26.11 -38.56
C ILE A 8 18.48 26.13 -39.85
N PRO A 9 18.10 25.41 -40.92
CA PRO A 9 18.83 25.49 -42.18
C PRO A 9 18.67 26.88 -42.78
N ASN A 10 19.79 27.57 -43.04
CA ASN A 10 19.82 28.71 -43.94
C ASN A 10 19.95 28.15 -45.37
N PRO A 11 18.96 28.29 -46.26
CA PRO A 11 19.01 27.73 -47.61
C PRO A 11 20.09 28.37 -48.51
N LEU A 12 20.86 29.34 -48.01
CA LEU A 12 21.89 30.06 -48.79
C LEU A 12 23.34 29.74 -48.38
N THR A 13 23.59 29.04 -47.26
CA THR A 13 24.92 28.54 -46.88
C THR A 13 24.74 27.33 -45.94
N ASN A 14 25.35 26.18 -46.22
CA ASN A 14 25.29 24.95 -45.40
C ASN A 14 25.94 25.13 -44.00
N VAL A 15 25.45 26.04 -43.17
CA VAL A 15 25.98 26.37 -41.84
C VAL A 15 24.86 26.21 -40.82
N LEU A 16 25.00 25.24 -39.92
CA LEU A 16 24.13 25.07 -38.76
C LEU A 16 24.53 26.11 -37.70
N ARG A 17 23.56 26.83 -37.13
CA ARG A 17 23.78 27.79 -36.04
C ARG A 17 23.08 27.29 -34.77
N PRO A 18 23.71 27.43 -33.59
CA PRO A 18 23.07 27.02 -32.35
C PRO A 18 21.82 27.86 -32.06
N LEU A 19 20.78 27.20 -31.54
CA LEU A 19 19.52 27.85 -31.15
C LEU A 19 19.75 28.78 -29.95
N ARG A 20 19.55 30.08 -30.12
CA ARG A 20 19.74 31.08 -29.04
C ARG A 20 18.52 31.28 -28.15
N SER A 21 17.31 31.21 -28.70
CA SER A 21 16.09 31.41 -27.95
C SER A 21 14.91 30.69 -28.60
N LYS A 22 13.95 30.28 -27.77
CA LYS A 22 12.68 29.67 -28.16
C LYS A 22 11.57 30.27 -27.30
N THR A 23 10.51 30.75 -27.93
CA THR A 23 9.28 31.14 -27.24
C THR A 23 8.16 30.17 -27.61
N VAL A 24 7.52 29.59 -26.60
CA VAL A 24 6.29 28.81 -26.73
C VAL A 24 5.14 29.71 -26.30
N VAL A 25 4.09 29.79 -27.11
CA VAL A 25 2.84 30.48 -26.73
C VAL A 25 1.74 29.44 -26.63
N GLN A 26 1.14 29.29 -25.45
CA GLN A 26 0.06 28.34 -25.20
C GLN A 26 -0.99 28.98 -24.27
N ASP A 27 -2.28 28.79 -24.58
CA ASP A 27 -3.42 29.34 -23.84
C ASP A 27 -3.27 30.85 -23.52
N GLY A 28 -2.72 31.63 -24.46
CA GLY A 28 -2.47 33.07 -24.28
C GLY A 28 -1.27 33.44 -23.39
N THR A 29 -0.43 32.47 -23.02
CA THR A 29 0.75 32.66 -22.16
C THR A 29 2.04 32.36 -22.92
N SER A 30 3.05 33.21 -22.78
CA SER A 30 4.35 33.04 -23.41
C SER A 30 5.38 32.48 -22.44
N TYR A 31 6.12 31.47 -22.86
CA TYR A 31 7.18 30.80 -22.11
C TYR A 31 8.46 30.86 -22.94
N THR A 32 9.56 31.26 -22.32
CA THR A 32 10.82 31.56 -23.03
C THR A 32 11.94 30.69 -22.48
N TRP A 33 12.65 30.04 -23.40
CA TRP A 33 13.95 29.43 -23.18
C TRP A 33 14.99 30.25 -23.92
N THR A 34 16.08 30.63 -23.25
CA THR A 34 17.17 31.43 -23.84
C THR A 34 18.51 30.85 -23.43
N ALA A 35 19.35 30.52 -24.41
CA ALA A 35 20.75 30.20 -24.19
C ALA A 35 21.57 31.48 -24.09
N ASN A 36 22.16 31.70 -22.91
CA ASN A 36 22.94 32.90 -22.60
C ASN A 36 24.38 32.81 -23.14
N SER A 37 24.91 31.59 -23.25
CA SER A 37 26.27 31.34 -23.72
C SER A 37 26.44 29.92 -24.27
N PHE A 38 27.46 29.76 -25.11
CA PHE A 38 27.86 28.49 -25.70
C PHE A 38 29.36 28.29 -25.53
N ASP A 39 29.80 27.03 -25.56
CA ASP A 39 31.22 26.69 -25.68
C ASP A 39 31.69 26.62 -27.14
N ALA A 40 32.95 26.25 -27.34
CA ALA A 40 33.57 26.07 -28.65
C ALA A 40 32.93 24.96 -29.50
N PHE A 41 32.18 24.04 -28.89
CA PHE A 41 31.42 22.98 -29.56
C PHE A 41 29.95 23.37 -29.80
N ALA A 42 29.60 24.64 -29.59
CA ALA A 42 28.25 25.18 -29.72
C ALA A 42 27.21 24.51 -28.77
N ARG A 43 27.66 23.95 -27.63
CA ARG A 43 26.77 23.45 -26.58
C ARG A 43 26.45 24.57 -25.60
N THR A 44 25.25 24.56 -25.04
CA THR A 44 24.77 25.60 -24.13
C THR A 44 25.48 25.52 -22.77
N LEU A 45 26.13 26.60 -22.34
CA LEU A 45 26.77 26.68 -21.02
C LEU A 45 25.87 27.34 -19.97
N SER A 46 24.92 28.17 -20.37
CA SER A 46 23.95 28.80 -19.48
C SER A 46 22.62 28.98 -20.20
N VAL A 47 21.53 28.67 -19.51
CA VAL A 47 20.17 28.75 -20.03
C VAL A 47 19.27 29.45 -19.01
N THR A 48 18.55 30.47 -19.44
CA THR A 48 17.44 31.06 -18.70
C THR A 48 16.11 30.52 -19.23
N ARG A 49 15.27 30.04 -18.32
CA ARG A 49 13.93 29.50 -18.55
C ARG A 49 12.94 30.38 -17.81
N ALA A 50 11.96 30.95 -18.50
CA ALA A 50 11.08 31.95 -17.91
C ALA A 50 9.64 31.87 -18.42
N SER A 51 8.70 32.08 -17.50
CA SER A 51 7.30 32.44 -17.72
C SER A 51 7.09 33.88 -17.23
N PRO A 52 5.89 34.47 -17.37
CA PRO A 52 5.63 35.82 -16.84
C PRO A 52 5.79 35.95 -15.31
N TRP A 53 5.76 34.83 -14.57
CA TRP A 53 5.80 34.83 -13.09
C TRP A 53 7.07 34.20 -12.51
N TYR A 54 7.70 33.27 -13.23
CA TYR A 54 8.85 32.52 -12.73
C TYR A 54 9.98 32.55 -13.73
N SER A 55 11.21 32.62 -13.23
CA SER A 55 12.42 32.48 -14.03
C SER A 55 13.44 31.64 -13.27
N ARG A 56 14.21 30.84 -14.01
CA ARG A 56 15.39 30.14 -13.49
C ARG A 56 16.50 30.15 -14.52
N THR A 57 17.73 30.29 -14.06
CA THR A 57 18.94 30.25 -14.87
C THR A 57 19.84 29.13 -14.39
N ASP A 58 20.18 28.22 -15.30
CA ASP A 58 21.00 27.06 -14.99
C ASP A 58 22.24 27.08 -15.88
N ALA A 59 23.41 26.99 -15.25
CA ALA A 59 24.70 26.79 -15.89
C ALA A 59 25.03 25.30 -15.96
N THR A 60 25.60 24.87 -17.08
CA THR A 60 26.08 23.51 -17.29
C THR A 60 27.57 23.53 -17.62
N GLU A 61 28.35 22.78 -16.85
CA GLU A 61 29.75 22.50 -17.16
C GLU A 61 29.84 21.10 -17.76
N TYR A 62 30.57 20.98 -18.87
CA TYR A 62 30.82 19.72 -19.55
C TYR A 62 32.23 19.20 -19.22
N TYR A 63 32.36 17.88 -19.15
CA TYR A 63 33.62 17.16 -19.15
C TYR A 63 33.86 16.63 -20.57
N ASP A 64 35.02 16.97 -21.13
CA ASP A 64 35.46 16.49 -22.43
C ASP A 64 36.86 15.86 -22.30
N ASP A 65 37.00 14.64 -22.80
CA ASP A 65 38.30 14.00 -23.05
C ASP A 65 38.57 14.02 -24.55
N LEU A 66 39.33 15.02 -24.99
CA LEU A 66 39.69 15.19 -26.40
C LEU A 66 40.69 14.14 -26.89
N GLY A 67 41.46 13.52 -25.99
CA GLY A 67 42.38 12.44 -26.35
C GLY A 67 41.64 11.16 -26.72
N LYS A 68 40.49 10.92 -26.10
CA LYS A 68 39.60 9.77 -26.36
C LYS A 68 38.39 10.10 -27.22
N TRP A 69 38.24 11.36 -27.64
CA TRP A 69 37.07 11.86 -28.36
C TRP A 69 35.73 11.62 -27.63
N ILE A 70 35.75 11.71 -26.31
CA ILE A 70 34.56 11.63 -25.45
C ILE A 70 34.16 13.06 -25.10
N ILE A 71 33.07 13.54 -25.70
CA ILE A 71 32.65 14.94 -25.63
C ILE A 71 31.19 14.99 -25.17
N GLY A 72 30.82 15.97 -24.34
CA GLY A 72 29.43 16.27 -23.99
C GLY A 72 28.94 15.63 -22.70
N GLN A 73 29.84 15.01 -21.94
CA GLN A 73 29.49 14.48 -20.63
C GLN A 73 29.22 15.63 -19.66
N ARG A 74 28.14 15.55 -18.88
CA ARG A 74 27.74 16.63 -17.97
C ARG A 74 28.47 16.51 -16.64
N ALA A 75 29.43 17.41 -16.39
CA ALA A 75 30.19 17.45 -15.14
C ALA A 75 29.41 18.14 -14.02
N ARG A 76 28.72 19.24 -14.31
CA ARG A 76 28.06 20.05 -13.29
C ARG A 76 26.80 20.73 -13.81
N SER A 77 25.78 20.81 -12.97
CA SER A 77 24.60 21.67 -13.13
C SER A 77 24.54 22.62 -11.94
N THR A 78 24.54 23.91 -12.20
CA THR A 78 24.44 24.93 -11.16
C THR A 78 23.26 25.84 -11.47
N ASN A 79 22.31 25.97 -10.57
CA ASN A 79 21.32 27.04 -10.67
C ASN A 79 22.00 28.35 -10.26
N THR A 80 22.17 29.28 -11.20
CA THR A 80 22.93 30.52 -10.96
C THR A 80 22.16 31.55 -10.14
N ASP A 81 20.83 31.43 -10.07
CA ASP A 81 20.01 32.34 -9.25
C ASP A 81 20.23 32.10 -7.75
N THR A 82 20.49 30.83 -7.37
CA THR A 82 20.74 30.42 -5.99
C THR A 82 22.22 30.14 -5.69
N GLY A 83 23.03 29.92 -6.73
CA GLY A 83 24.42 29.46 -6.60
C GLY A 83 24.57 27.97 -6.25
N LEU A 84 23.46 27.23 -6.11
CA LEU A 84 23.49 25.83 -5.69
C LEU A 84 23.80 24.89 -6.85
N VAL A 85 24.66 23.90 -6.59
CA VAL A 85 25.00 22.84 -7.54
C VAL A 85 23.98 21.72 -7.44
N GLU A 86 22.97 21.73 -8.31
CA GLU A 86 21.91 20.72 -8.33
C GLU A 86 22.47 19.30 -8.53
N SER A 87 23.44 19.14 -9.44
CA SER A 87 24.06 17.85 -9.73
C SER A 87 25.53 18.01 -10.13
N GLN A 88 26.37 17.09 -9.68
CA GLN A 88 27.78 17.00 -10.11
C GLN A 88 28.14 15.55 -10.42
N THR A 89 28.95 15.33 -11.44
CA THR A 89 29.54 14.04 -11.79
C THR A 89 31.03 14.22 -12.05
N SER A 90 31.85 13.42 -11.37
CA SER A 90 33.27 13.29 -11.68
C SER A 90 33.47 12.09 -12.59
N TYR A 91 34.51 12.16 -13.42
CA TYR A 91 34.87 11.12 -14.38
C TYR A 91 36.29 10.61 -14.07
N ASP A 92 36.52 9.31 -14.24
CA ASP A 92 37.84 8.72 -14.10
C ASP A 92 38.72 8.97 -15.35
N THR A 93 39.92 8.39 -15.36
CA THR A 93 40.86 8.52 -16.49
C THR A 93 40.34 7.90 -17.79
N ASN A 94 39.29 7.08 -17.74
CA ASN A 94 38.60 6.49 -18.89
C ASN A 94 37.29 7.22 -19.24
N ALA A 95 37.08 8.42 -18.69
CA ALA A 95 35.87 9.19 -18.85
C ALA A 95 34.59 8.43 -18.40
N MET A 96 34.72 7.48 -17.48
CA MET A 96 33.60 6.80 -16.87
C MET A 96 33.18 7.54 -15.59
N PRO A 97 31.87 7.71 -15.30
CA PRO A 97 31.42 8.40 -14.09
C PRO A 97 31.96 7.72 -12.83
N SER A 98 32.77 8.40 -12.02
CA SER A 98 33.38 7.84 -10.80
C SER A 98 32.61 8.23 -9.54
N GLN A 99 32.02 9.41 -9.49
CA GLN A 99 31.27 9.90 -8.34
C GLN A 99 30.12 10.79 -8.80
N ARG A 100 29.00 10.75 -8.06
CA ARG A 100 27.84 11.62 -8.32
C ARG A 100 27.38 12.30 -7.05
N TRP A 101 27.12 13.60 -7.14
CA TRP A 101 26.56 14.41 -6.07
C TRP A 101 25.24 15.05 -6.48
N SER A 102 24.41 15.31 -5.49
CA SER A 102 23.20 16.12 -5.60
C SER A 102 23.24 17.18 -4.51
N PHE A 103 23.11 18.46 -4.86
CA PHE A 103 23.18 19.57 -3.91
C PHE A 103 24.41 19.50 -2.99
N GLY A 104 25.56 19.09 -3.53
CA GLY A 104 26.81 18.90 -2.77
C GLY A 104 26.90 17.61 -1.93
N LYS A 105 25.83 16.83 -1.78
CA LYS A 105 25.83 15.54 -1.08
C LYS A 105 26.28 14.42 -2.00
N LEU A 106 27.33 13.67 -1.62
CA LEU A 106 27.77 12.49 -2.36
C LEU A 106 26.67 11.43 -2.32
N ARG A 107 26.14 11.07 -3.49
CA ARG A 107 25.06 10.07 -3.62
C ARG A 107 25.65 8.68 -3.82
N LEU A 108 26.67 8.59 -4.67
CA LEU A 108 27.33 7.33 -4.94
C LEU A 108 28.76 7.52 -5.47
N THR A 109 29.58 6.49 -5.24
CA THR A 109 30.89 6.29 -5.87
C THR A 109 30.84 5.00 -6.69
N LEU A 110 31.31 5.04 -7.93
CA LEU A 110 31.32 3.93 -8.88
C LEU A 110 32.76 3.50 -9.15
N GLY A 111 32.98 2.19 -9.22
CA GLY A 111 34.22 1.60 -9.70
C GLY A 111 33.95 0.62 -10.84
N TYR A 112 34.87 0.51 -11.78
CA TYR A 112 34.71 -0.29 -13.00
C TYR A 112 35.83 -1.33 -13.13
N ASN A 113 35.51 -2.42 -13.84
CA ASN A 113 36.49 -3.41 -14.27
C ASN A 113 37.32 -2.88 -15.46
N GLY A 114 38.40 -3.57 -15.81
CA GLY A 114 39.27 -3.18 -16.94
C GLY A 114 38.57 -3.19 -18.30
N ASP A 115 37.44 -3.89 -18.42
CA ASP A 115 36.60 -3.93 -19.63
C ASP A 115 35.51 -2.83 -19.66
N GLY A 116 35.45 -1.96 -18.65
CA GLY A 116 34.48 -0.88 -18.52
C GLY A 116 33.14 -1.28 -17.89
N THR A 117 32.94 -2.56 -17.54
CA THR A 117 31.74 -2.97 -16.79
C THR A 117 31.78 -2.47 -15.35
N LEU A 118 30.62 -2.22 -14.75
CA LEU A 118 30.53 -1.73 -13.37
C LEU A 118 30.95 -2.85 -12.40
N ALA A 119 31.87 -2.52 -11.49
CA ALA A 119 32.43 -3.43 -10.50
C ALA A 119 31.90 -3.16 -9.09
N THR A 120 31.80 -1.88 -8.70
CA THR A 120 31.34 -1.50 -7.35
C THR A 120 30.47 -0.26 -7.38
N VAL A 121 29.49 -0.22 -6.47
CA VAL A 121 28.69 0.96 -6.15
C VAL A 121 28.77 1.17 -4.64
N LYS A 122 29.22 2.35 -4.22
CA LYS A 122 29.23 2.74 -2.81
C LYS A 122 28.22 3.85 -2.57
N ASP A 123 27.45 3.74 -1.49
CA ASP A 123 26.57 4.82 -1.05
C ASP A 123 27.36 5.94 -0.34
N GLY A 124 26.65 6.97 0.15
CA GLY A 124 27.26 8.08 0.89
C GLY A 124 27.90 7.68 2.23
N ASN A 125 27.52 6.54 2.80
CA ASN A 125 28.13 5.96 4.01
C ASN A 125 29.30 5.01 3.67
N ASN A 126 29.69 4.93 2.39
CA ASN A 126 30.74 4.05 1.87
C ASN A 126 30.41 2.54 1.98
N ASN A 127 29.13 2.19 2.19
CA ASN A 127 28.69 0.79 2.10
C ASN A 127 28.79 0.33 0.65
N THR A 128 29.54 -0.76 0.40
CA THR A 128 29.92 -1.17 -0.95
C THR A 128 29.10 -2.38 -1.43
N THR A 129 28.38 -2.19 -2.53
CA THR A 129 27.78 -3.27 -3.32
C THR A 129 28.73 -3.62 -4.47
N THR A 130 29.06 -4.89 -4.63
CA THR A 130 29.91 -5.39 -5.72
C THR A 130 29.05 -6.06 -6.79
N VAL A 131 29.35 -5.79 -8.05
CA VAL A 131 28.66 -6.34 -9.21
C VAL A 131 29.68 -7.05 -10.09
N SER A 132 29.42 -8.31 -10.45
CA SER A 132 30.43 -9.15 -11.12
C SER A 132 29.83 -10.20 -12.05
N SER A 133 30.72 -10.96 -12.69
CA SER A 133 30.36 -12.07 -13.59
C SER A 133 29.47 -11.61 -14.74
N TRP A 134 29.86 -10.54 -15.41
CA TRP A 134 29.09 -9.97 -16.52
C TRP A 134 29.02 -10.92 -17.71
N LYS A 135 27.82 -11.16 -18.23
CA LYS A 135 27.59 -11.91 -19.47
C LYS A 135 26.59 -11.15 -20.34
N ARG A 136 26.99 -10.83 -21.57
CA ARG A 136 26.18 -10.06 -22.54
C ARG A 136 25.61 -8.75 -21.96
N GLY A 137 26.41 -8.06 -21.13
CA GLY A 137 26.00 -6.78 -20.53
C GLY A 137 25.04 -6.91 -19.34
N VAL A 138 24.82 -8.12 -18.82
CA VAL A 138 24.02 -8.37 -17.61
C VAL A 138 24.94 -8.93 -16.52
N PRO A 139 24.91 -8.39 -15.28
CA PRO A 139 25.69 -8.96 -14.19
C PRO A 139 25.03 -10.22 -13.65
N GLN A 140 25.83 -11.26 -13.39
CA GLN A 140 25.33 -12.53 -12.87
C GLN A 140 25.44 -12.65 -11.34
N SER A 141 26.14 -11.73 -10.67
CA SER A 141 26.25 -11.72 -9.21
C SER A 141 26.31 -10.29 -8.67
N ILE A 142 25.43 -10.01 -7.71
CA ILE A 142 25.39 -8.79 -6.92
C ILE A 142 25.64 -9.17 -5.46
N ARG A 143 26.74 -8.68 -4.88
CA ARG A 143 27.08 -8.89 -3.46
C ARG A 143 26.84 -7.60 -2.69
N TYR A 144 25.97 -7.65 -1.70
CA TYR A 144 25.62 -6.52 -0.85
C TYR A 144 26.66 -6.27 0.25
N PRO A 145 26.63 -5.09 0.90
CA PRO A 145 27.58 -4.72 1.97
C PRO A 145 27.57 -5.66 3.19
N ASP A 146 26.47 -6.35 3.47
CA ASP A 146 26.36 -7.36 4.54
C ASP A 146 26.90 -8.75 4.14
N GLY A 147 27.38 -8.89 2.89
CA GLY A 147 27.94 -10.12 2.35
C GLY A 147 26.93 -11.06 1.69
N THR A 148 25.62 -10.78 1.81
CA THR A 148 24.57 -11.53 1.10
C THR A 148 24.65 -11.28 -0.42
N THR A 149 24.09 -12.19 -1.21
CA THR A 149 24.24 -12.16 -2.68
C THR A 149 22.96 -12.47 -3.41
N ASP A 150 22.62 -11.66 -4.41
CA ASP A 150 21.65 -11.99 -5.47
C ASP A 150 22.43 -12.46 -6.71
N ALA A 151 21.85 -13.38 -7.49
CA ALA A 151 22.50 -13.97 -8.65
C ALA A 151 21.55 -14.20 -9.81
N ALA A 152 22.08 -14.16 -11.03
CA ALA A 152 21.35 -14.42 -12.27
C ALA A 152 22.12 -15.40 -13.18
N THR A 153 21.40 -16.30 -13.83
CA THR A 153 21.93 -17.11 -14.93
C THR A 153 21.53 -16.49 -16.26
N VAL A 154 22.52 -16.19 -17.11
CA VAL A 154 22.30 -15.53 -18.40
C VAL A 154 22.69 -16.47 -19.54
N ASN A 155 21.82 -16.62 -20.54
CA ASN A 155 22.10 -17.45 -21.72
C ASN A 155 22.95 -16.68 -22.77
N ASP A 156 23.26 -17.32 -23.90
CA ASP A 156 24.14 -16.72 -24.91
C ASP A 156 23.46 -15.61 -25.73
N SER A 157 22.13 -15.55 -25.69
CA SER A 157 21.30 -14.46 -26.23
C SER A 157 21.18 -13.25 -25.28
N GLY A 158 21.71 -13.35 -24.06
CA GLY A 158 21.66 -12.28 -23.05
C GLY A 158 20.38 -12.24 -22.22
N TRP A 159 19.57 -13.29 -22.25
CA TRP A 159 18.35 -13.39 -21.44
C TRP A 159 18.61 -14.06 -20.10
N ILE A 160 17.92 -13.61 -19.05
CA ILE A 160 18.04 -14.14 -17.69
C ILE A 160 17.18 -15.41 -17.58
N THR A 161 17.80 -16.58 -17.56
CA THR A 161 17.07 -17.86 -17.47
C THR A 161 16.81 -18.29 -16.03
N ALA A 162 17.49 -17.70 -15.05
CA ALA A 162 17.19 -17.91 -13.63
C ALA A 162 17.67 -16.73 -12.79
N THR A 163 16.99 -16.47 -11.68
CA THR A 163 17.45 -15.57 -10.60
C THR A 163 17.42 -16.32 -9.28
N THR A 164 18.40 -16.08 -8.41
CA THR A 164 18.51 -16.69 -7.08
C THR A 164 18.70 -15.60 -6.04
N ASP A 165 17.74 -15.46 -5.15
CA ASP A 165 17.75 -14.44 -4.09
C ASP A 165 18.84 -14.70 -3.03
N GLU A 166 18.96 -13.79 -2.06
CA GLU A 166 19.92 -13.89 -0.97
C GLU A 166 19.67 -15.06 0.00
N ASN A 167 18.51 -15.71 -0.07
CA ASN A 167 18.19 -16.93 0.68
C ASN A 167 18.56 -18.21 -0.09
N GLY A 168 19.01 -18.09 -1.35
CA GLY A 168 19.29 -19.23 -2.23
C GLY A 168 18.05 -19.77 -2.95
N TYR A 169 16.95 -19.03 -3.02
CA TYR A 169 15.71 -19.45 -3.69
C TYR A 169 15.73 -19.06 -5.16
N THR A 170 15.67 -20.06 -6.04
CA THR A 170 15.80 -19.86 -7.49
C THR A 170 14.45 -19.84 -8.21
N THR A 171 14.19 -18.78 -8.97
CA THR A 171 13.09 -18.69 -9.96
C THR A 171 13.67 -18.82 -11.36
N ASN A 172 13.07 -19.66 -12.20
CA ASN A 172 13.53 -19.92 -13.56
C ASN A 172 12.60 -19.28 -14.59
N TYR A 173 13.17 -18.85 -15.72
CA TYR A 173 12.47 -18.17 -16.80
C TYR A 173 12.70 -18.86 -18.13
N GLY A 174 11.62 -19.05 -18.88
CA GLY A 174 11.64 -19.49 -20.28
C GLY A 174 11.25 -18.36 -21.21
N TYR A 175 11.76 -18.39 -22.44
CA TYR A 175 11.52 -17.37 -23.46
C TYR A 175 11.05 -18.02 -24.76
N ASP A 176 10.27 -17.28 -25.55
CA ASP A 176 10.00 -17.66 -26.92
C ASP A 176 11.17 -17.31 -27.87
N ALA A 177 11.02 -17.66 -29.15
CA ALA A 177 12.05 -17.42 -30.16
C ALA A 177 12.36 -15.92 -30.39
N MET A 178 11.48 -15.02 -29.97
CA MET A 178 11.66 -13.56 -30.08
C MET A 178 12.25 -12.95 -28.79
N GLY A 179 12.52 -13.74 -27.76
CA GLY A 179 13.06 -13.27 -26.48
C GLY A 179 12.03 -12.67 -25.54
N ARG A 180 10.74 -12.91 -25.78
CA ARG A 180 9.67 -12.50 -24.87
C ARG A 180 9.50 -13.58 -23.80
N LEU A 181 9.19 -13.16 -22.57
CA LEU A 181 9.00 -14.08 -21.45
C LEU A 181 7.84 -15.04 -21.73
N GLY A 182 8.13 -16.34 -21.75
CA GLY A 182 7.18 -17.41 -22.05
C GLY A 182 6.80 -18.27 -20.85
N SER A 183 7.67 -18.36 -19.83
CA SER A 183 7.34 -19.07 -18.59
C SER A 183 8.10 -18.57 -17.37
N ILE A 184 7.51 -18.75 -16.20
CA ILE A 184 8.10 -18.52 -14.88
C ILE A 184 7.85 -19.77 -14.04
N ALA A 185 8.91 -20.44 -13.61
CA ALA A 185 8.87 -21.55 -12.68
C ALA A 185 9.43 -21.12 -11.33
N TYR A 186 8.58 -21.13 -10.31
CA TYR A 186 8.91 -20.69 -8.94
C TYR A 186 9.78 -21.72 -8.20
N PRO A 187 10.41 -21.36 -7.07
CA PRO A 187 11.32 -22.25 -6.33
C PRO A 187 10.67 -23.58 -5.92
N ALA A 188 11.38 -24.68 -6.15
CA ALA A 188 10.92 -26.03 -5.78
C ALA A 188 11.17 -26.38 -4.30
N ASN A 189 10.60 -27.51 -3.85
CA ASN A 189 10.71 -28.02 -2.48
C ASN A 189 10.29 -26.96 -1.45
N ASP A 190 9.09 -26.42 -1.61
CA ASP A 190 8.51 -25.37 -0.79
C ASP A 190 7.21 -25.87 -0.12
N THR A 191 6.49 -24.98 0.58
CA THR A 191 5.24 -25.28 1.29
C THR A 191 4.17 -25.97 0.43
N VAL A 192 4.12 -25.66 -0.86
CA VAL A 192 3.32 -26.37 -1.87
C VAL A 192 4.09 -26.45 -3.19
N ALA A 193 3.66 -27.35 -4.08
CA ALA A 193 4.15 -27.37 -5.45
C ALA A 193 3.51 -26.22 -6.24
N TRP A 194 4.29 -25.17 -6.52
CA TRP A 194 3.79 -23.98 -7.22
C TRP A 194 3.47 -24.27 -8.68
N ALA A 195 2.32 -23.78 -9.13
CA ALA A 195 1.98 -23.73 -10.54
C ALA A 195 2.91 -22.73 -11.25
N SER A 196 3.50 -23.16 -12.37
CA SER A 196 4.27 -22.24 -13.22
C SER A 196 3.33 -21.27 -13.92
N THR A 197 3.81 -20.05 -14.12
CA THR A 197 3.13 -19.06 -14.97
C THR A 197 3.62 -19.24 -16.40
N THR A 198 2.72 -19.35 -17.37
CA THR A 198 3.02 -19.43 -18.79
C THR A 198 2.43 -18.24 -19.52
N GLN A 199 3.10 -17.82 -20.59
CA GLN A 199 2.73 -16.65 -21.38
C GLN A 199 2.92 -16.99 -22.86
N ALA A 200 1.87 -16.79 -23.65
CA ALA A 200 1.93 -16.92 -25.10
C ALA A 200 1.49 -15.60 -25.73
N PHE A 201 2.30 -15.06 -26.65
CA PHE A 201 1.95 -13.88 -27.43
C PHE A 201 1.98 -14.24 -28.91
N GLU A 202 0.80 -14.30 -29.52
CA GLU A 202 0.60 -14.91 -30.83
C GLU A 202 -0.28 -14.03 -31.73
N GLN A 203 -0.14 -14.24 -33.04
CA GLN A 203 -1.05 -13.68 -34.02
C GLN A 203 -2.17 -14.70 -34.30
N VAL A 204 -3.41 -14.26 -34.21
CA VAL A 204 -4.59 -15.13 -34.31
C VAL A 204 -5.16 -15.09 -35.72
N GLY A 205 -5.28 -16.23 -36.39
CA GLY A 205 -5.75 -16.35 -37.78
C GLY A 205 -7.26 -16.22 -37.98
N THR A 206 -8.02 -16.04 -36.90
CA THR A 206 -9.49 -15.90 -36.91
C THR A 206 -9.90 -14.57 -36.29
N SER A 207 -11.10 -14.10 -36.60
CA SER A 207 -11.67 -12.93 -35.93
C SER A 207 -12.16 -13.29 -34.52
N GLU A 208 -11.90 -12.44 -33.53
CA GLU A 208 -12.36 -12.60 -32.14
C GLU A 208 -12.84 -11.23 -31.60
N TYR A 209 -13.97 -11.17 -30.92
CA TYR A 209 -14.51 -9.96 -30.25
C TYR A 209 -14.55 -8.69 -31.14
N GLY A 210 -14.86 -8.86 -32.43
CA GLY A 210 -14.91 -7.77 -33.41
C GLY A 210 -13.54 -7.35 -33.96
N LEU A 211 -12.45 -8.00 -33.57
CA LEU A 211 -11.12 -7.84 -34.16
C LEU A 211 -10.98 -8.76 -35.38
N ALA A 212 -10.38 -8.25 -36.45
CA ALA A 212 -10.15 -9.02 -37.67
C ALA A 212 -9.14 -10.17 -37.45
N ALA A 213 -9.17 -11.14 -38.36
CA ALA A 213 -8.08 -12.12 -38.46
C ALA A 213 -6.73 -11.41 -38.63
N GLY A 214 -5.69 -11.91 -37.96
CA GLY A 214 -4.36 -11.31 -37.92
C GLY A 214 -4.12 -10.39 -36.71
N HIS A 215 -5.08 -10.25 -35.79
CA HIS A 215 -4.88 -9.51 -34.54
C HIS A 215 -3.92 -10.25 -33.59
N TRP A 216 -3.39 -9.53 -32.60
CA TRP A 216 -2.48 -10.10 -31.61
C TRP A 216 -3.20 -10.44 -30.32
N ARG A 217 -2.81 -11.54 -29.68
CA ARG A 217 -3.38 -12.00 -28.41
C ARG A 217 -2.28 -12.44 -27.46
N GLN A 218 -2.34 -11.97 -26.22
CA GLN A 218 -1.52 -12.47 -25.12
C GLN A 218 -2.38 -13.30 -24.17
N THR A 219 -1.97 -14.54 -23.91
CA THR A 219 -2.56 -15.39 -22.88
C THR A 219 -1.54 -15.61 -21.76
N VAL A 220 -1.89 -15.19 -20.55
CA VAL A 220 -1.14 -15.48 -19.32
C VAL A 220 -1.93 -16.51 -18.50
N ALA A 221 -1.25 -17.57 -18.06
CA ALA A 221 -1.87 -18.66 -17.34
C ALA A 221 -1.03 -19.14 -16.15
N THR A 222 -1.66 -19.26 -14.98
CA THR A 222 -1.07 -19.86 -13.76
C THR A 222 -2.08 -20.82 -13.16
N GLY A 223 -1.79 -22.12 -13.18
CA GLY A 223 -2.79 -23.14 -12.86
C GLY A 223 -4.02 -23.01 -13.77
N ASN A 224 -5.21 -22.85 -13.19
CA ASN A 224 -6.45 -22.58 -13.94
C ASN A 224 -6.70 -21.08 -14.21
N ALA A 225 -5.92 -20.16 -13.64
CA ALA A 225 -6.09 -18.74 -13.87
C ALA A 225 -5.79 -18.42 -15.33
N ARG A 226 -6.63 -17.63 -15.98
CA ARG A 226 -6.42 -17.14 -17.34
C ARG A 226 -6.59 -15.63 -17.36
N LYS A 227 -5.64 -14.94 -17.97
CA LYS A 227 -5.76 -13.55 -18.40
C LYS A 227 -5.41 -13.47 -19.87
N VAL A 228 -6.37 -13.06 -20.68
CA VAL A 228 -6.24 -12.92 -22.12
C VAL A 228 -6.41 -11.45 -22.48
N THR A 229 -5.42 -10.90 -23.17
CA THR A 229 -5.45 -9.53 -23.69
C THR A 229 -5.45 -9.61 -25.21
N TYR A 230 -6.45 -8.99 -25.84
CA TYR A 230 -6.59 -8.90 -27.27
C TYR A 230 -6.15 -7.51 -27.71
N PHE A 231 -5.32 -7.44 -28.73
CA PHE A 231 -4.71 -6.20 -29.18
C PHE A 231 -5.09 -5.89 -30.62
N ASP A 232 -5.09 -4.61 -30.95
CA ASP A 232 -5.11 -4.16 -32.33
C ASP A 232 -3.74 -4.34 -33.02
N ALA A 233 -3.63 -3.84 -34.25
CA ALA A 233 -2.39 -3.89 -35.02
C ALA A 233 -1.26 -2.98 -34.47
N LEU A 234 -1.58 -2.03 -33.60
CA LEU A 234 -0.64 -1.14 -32.91
C LEU A 234 -0.25 -1.66 -31.52
N TRP A 235 -0.65 -2.89 -31.18
CA TRP A 235 -0.45 -3.51 -29.86
C TRP A 235 -1.10 -2.73 -28.71
N GLN A 236 -2.23 -2.08 -29.00
CA GLN A 236 -3.08 -1.44 -27.99
C GLN A 236 -4.12 -2.46 -27.46
N PRO A 237 -4.26 -2.65 -26.14
CA PRO A 237 -5.26 -3.57 -25.58
C PRO A 237 -6.69 -3.15 -25.93
N MET A 238 -7.39 -3.91 -26.77
CA MET A 238 -8.78 -3.64 -27.14
C MET A 238 -9.77 -4.26 -26.15
N LEU A 239 -9.40 -5.41 -25.59
CA LEU A 239 -10.21 -6.19 -24.66
C LEU A 239 -9.30 -6.96 -23.72
N THR A 240 -9.62 -6.98 -22.43
CA THR A 240 -9.07 -7.93 -21.47
C THR A 240 -10.15 -8.89 -21.04
N ARG A 241 -9.78 -10.15 -20.81
CA ARG A 241 -10.66 -11.21 -20.33
C ARG A 241 -9.93 -12.04 -19.28
N GLU A 242 -10.49 -12.15 -18.08
CA GLU A 242 -9.94 -12.92 -16.99
C GLU A 242 -10.96 -13.94 -16.48
N PHE A 243 -10.53 -15.17 -16.18
CA PHE A 243 -11.39 -16.24 -15.71
C PHE A 243 -10.60 -17.37 -15.04
N ASP A 244 -11.29 -18.15 -14.22
CA ASP A 244 -10.85 -19.47 -13.77
C ASP A 244 -11.31 -20.52 -14.80
N ALA A 245 -10.37 -21.19 -15.46
CA ALA A 245 -10.67 -22.23 -16.45
C ALA A 245 -11.45 -23.43 -15.88
N GLY A 246 -11.43 -23.64 -14.56
CA GLY A 246 -12.24 -24.65 -13.88
C GLY A 246 -13.69 -24.22 -13.66
N ASN A 247 -14.00 -22.93 -13.75
CA ASN A 247 -15.35 -22.38 -13.57
C ASN A 247 -15.50 -21.04 -14.31
N GLU A 248 -15.37 -21.08 -15.64
CA GLU A 248 -15.33 -19.88 -16.47
C GLU A 248 -16.63 -19.07 -16.39
N ALA A 249 -17.78 -19.75 -16.43
CA ALA A 249 -19.10 -19.10 -16.44
C ALA A 249 -19.36 -18.23 -15.19
N ALA A 250 -18.84 -18.62 -14.03
CA ALA A 250 -19.04 -17.88 -12.78
C ALA A 250 -17.95 -16.82 -12.51
N THR A 251 -16.81 -16.90 -13.17
CA THR A 251 -15.62 -16.09 -12.85
C THR A 251 -15.18 -15.15 -13.96
N GLN A 252 -15.71 -15.33 -15.17
CA GLN A 252 -15.34 -14.52 -16.31
C GLN A 252 -15.66 -13.03 -16.08
N ARG A 253 -14.64 -12.22 -16.33
CA ARG A 253 -14.75 -10.76 -16.40
C ARG A 253 -14.03 -10.23 -17.62
N LEU A 254 -14.65 -9.27 -18.29
CA LEU A 254 -14.13 -8.59 -19.47
C LEU A 254 -14.12 -7.09 -19.27
N GLN A 255 -13.17 -6.41 -19.91
CA GLN A 255 -13.14 -4.96 -20.00
C GLN A 255 -12.69 -4.53 -21.39
N ARG A 256 -13.38 -3.57 -21.99
CA ARG A 256 -13.11 -3.07 -23.34
C ARG A 256 -12.47 -1.69 -23.28
N PHE A 257 -11.60 -1.41 -24.25
CA PHE A 257 -10.97 -0.11 -24.41
C PHE A 257 -11.14 0.41 -25.84
N ALA A 258 -11.09 1.73 -25.99
CA ALA A 258 -10.91 2.40 -27.27
C ALA A 258 -9.83 3.47 -27.13
N TYR A 259 -9.16 3.77 -28.24
CA TYR A 259 -8.07 4.73 -28.29
C TYR A 259 -8.27 5.71 -29.44
N ASP A 260 -7.68 6.89 -29.31
CA ASP A 260 -7.53 7.81 -30.43
C ASP A 260 -6.30 7.45 -31.30
N GLN A 261 -6.09 8.24 -32.35
CA GLN A 261 -4.96 8.07 -33.28
C GLN A 261 -3.58 8.21 -32.65
N ASP A 262 -3.46 8.83 -31.47
CA ASP A 262 -2.19 8.99 -30.74
C ASP A 262 -1.99 7.87 -29.70
N GLY A 263 -2.92 6.90 -29.64
CA GLY A 263 -2.89 5.78 -28.70
C GLY A 263 -3.29 6.16 -27.27
N ARG A 264 -4.04 7.25 -27.09
CA ARG A 264 -4.60 7.63 -25.78
C ARG A 264 -5.97 6.99 -25.61
N THR A 265 -6.26 6.47 -24.43
CA THR A 265 -7.54 5.80 -24.14
C THR A 265 -8.70 6.80 -24.14
N THR A 266 -9.63 6.64 -25.08
CA THR A 266 -10.84 7.47 -25.22
C THR A 266 -12.07 6.85 -24.56
N PHE A 267 -12.05 5.53 -24.36
CA PHE A 267 -13.09 4.80 -23.64
C PHE A 267 -12.46 3.64 -22.87
N ALA A 268 -12.92 3.42 -21.64
CA ALA A 268 -12.72 2.20 -20.89
C ALA A 268 -14.06 1.77 -20.31
N SER A 269 -14.53 0.58 -20.68
CA SER A 269 -15.80 0.08 -20.15
C SER A 269 -15.68 -0.23 -18.66
N TYR A 270 -16.82 -0.29 -17.98
CA TYR A 270 -16.88 -1.00 -16.72
C TYR A 270 -16.67 -2.51 -16.96
N PRO A 271 -16.08 -3.25 -16.00
CA PRO A 271 -15.96 -4.70 -16.11
C PRO A 271 -17.32 -5.39 -16.19
N GLY A 272 -17.49 -6.35 -17.08
CA GLY A 272 -18.72 -7.13 -17.20
C GLY A 272 -18.48 -8.60 -17.54
N ALA A 273 -19.54 -9.42 -17.49
CA ALA A 273 -19.45 -10.87 -17.68
C ALA A 273 -19.45 -11.31 -19.16
N SER A 274 -19.75 -10.39 -20.09
CA SER A 274 -19.74 -10.61 -21.55
C SER A 274 -19.00 -9.47 -22.25
N ASP A 275 -18.77 -9.62 -23.55
CA ASP A 275 -18.12 -8.62 -24.41
C ASP A 275 -19.05 -7.49 -24.88
N ALA A 276 -20.35 -7.57 -24.58
CA ALA A 276 -21.34 -6.53 -24.84
C ALA A 276 -21.22 -5.35 -23.84
N LEU A 277 -20.06 -4.70 -23.82
CA LEU A 277 -19.71 -3.63 -22.86
C LEU A 277 -19.78 -2.26 -23.53
N THR A 278 -20.84 -1.51 -23.23
CA THR A 278 -21.06 -0.15 -23.74
C THR A 278 -21.00 0.93 -22.68
N SER A 279 -21.12 0.55 -21.40
CA SER A 279 -21.06 1.50 -20.30
C SER A 279 -19.67 1.62 -19.71
N GLY A 280 -19.28 2.82 -19.30
CA GLY A 280 -17.97 3.05 -18.70
C GLY A 280 -17.59 4.52 -18.63
N THR A 281 -16.30 4.78 -18.86
CA THR A 281 -15.70 6.10 -18.78
C THR A 281 -15.12 6.51 -20.11
N TRP A 282 -15.49 7.69 -20.59
CA TRP A 282 -14.93 8.35 -21.76
C TRP A 282 -13.99 9.46 -21.35
N THR A 283 -12.87 9.58 -22.07
CA THR A 283 -11.92 10.68 -21.89
C THR A 283 -11.72 11.41 -23.21
N ASN A 284 -11.95 12.71 -23.20
CA ASN A 284 -11.65 13.57 -24.34
C ASN A 284 -10.35 14.31 -24.12
N TYR A 285 -9.62 14.50 -25.21
CA TYR A 285 -8.34 15.20 -25.24
C TYR A 285 -8.41 16.36 -26.22
N ASP A 286 -7.67 17.43 -25.96
CA ASP A 286 -7.39 18.45 -26.96
C ASP A 286 -6.26 18.02 -27.92
N ALA A 287 -5.95 18.87 -28.90
CA ALA A 287 -4.89 18.61 -29.89
C ALA A 287 -3.47 18.53 -29.28
N LEU A 288 -3.29 18.95 -28.02
CA LEU A 288 -2.04 18.82 -27.27
C LEU A 288 -1.98 17.54 -26.43
N GLY A 289 -3.04 16.71 -26.47
CA GLY A 289 -3.15 15.48 -25.70
C GLY A 289 -3.51 15.70 -24.23
N ARG A 290 -4.04 16.87 -23.88
CA ARG A 290 -4.45 17.21 -22.52
C ARG A 290 -5.92 16.84 -22.31
N LYS A 291 -6.27 16.28 -21.15
CA LYS A 291 -7.66 15.86 -20.84
C LYS A 291 -8.55 17.09 -20.71
N THR A 292 -9.61 17.18 -21.50
CA THR A 292 -10.59 18.28 -21.47
C THR A 292 -11.90 17.89 -20.81
N SER A 293 -12.27 16.61 -20.87
CA SER A 293 -13.41 16.09 -20.12
C SER A 293 -13.24 14.62 -19.80
N VAL A 294 -13.78 14.20 -18.66
CA VAL A 294 -14.03 12.80 -18.34
C VAL A 294 -15.53 12.66 -18.10
N SER A 295 -16.20 11.81 -18.87
CA SER A 295 -17.61 11.50 -18.68
C SER A 295 -17.80 10.03 -18.34
N GLN A 296 -18.78 9.71 -17.50
CA GLN A 296 -19.07 8.32 -17.12
C GLN A 296 -20.59 8.09 -17.06
N ASP A 297 -21.03 6.88 -17.39
CA ASP A 297 -22.43 6.50 -17.17
C ASP A 297 -22.80 6.53 -15.69
N SER A 298 -24.08 6.76 -15.39
CA SER A 298 -24.56 6.72 -14.01
C SER A 298 -26.03 6.34 -13.87
N GLU A 299 -26.39 5.98 -12.64
CA GLU A 299 -27.75 5.69 -12.22
C GLU A 299 -28.67 6.92 -12.18
N GLN A 300 -28.10 8.13 -12.26
CA GLN A 300 -28.84 9.40 -12.14
C GLN A 300 -29.45 9.90 -13.46
N GLY A 301 -29.26 9.17 -14.56
CA GLY A 301 -29.72 9.56 -15.89
C GLY A 301 -28.76 10.54 -16.57
N GLY A 302 -28.22 10.13 -17.72
CA GLY A 302 -27.18 10.87 -18.42
C GLY A 302 -25.77 10.62 -17.87
N ALA A 303 -24.77 11.16 -18.58
CA ALA A 303 -23.38 11.01 -18.19
C ALA A 303 -23.00 12.06 -17.14
N LEU A 304 -22.27 11.65 -16.11
CA LEU A 304 -21.64 12.55 -15.15
C LEU A 304 -20.35 13.07 -15.79
N ILE A 305 -20.20 14.39 -15.90
CA ILE A 305 -19.11 15.02 -16.65
C ILE A 305 -18.27 15.87 -15.73
N THR A 306 -16.98 15.54 -15.65
CA THR A 306 -15.95 16.42 -15.11
C THR A 306 -15.28 17.15 -16.28
N LEU A 307 -15.27 18.48 -16.25
CA LEU A 307 -14.63 19.31 -17.27
C LEU A 307 -13.30 19.85 -16.75
N THR A 308 -12.27 19.82 -17.59
CA THR A 308 -10.96 20.41 -17.32
C THR A 308 -10.65 21.46 -18.38
N GLU A 309 -10.60 22.71 -17.95
CA GLU A 309 -10.23 23.84 -18.80
C GLU A 309 -8.80 24.28 -18.53
N TYR A 310 -8.02 24.50 -19.58
CA TYR A 310 -6.67 25.05 -19.49
C TYR A 310 -6.73 26.55 -19.75
N LEU A 311 -6.50 27.34 -18.70
CA LEU A 311 -6.65 28.79 -18.71
C LEU A 311 -5.29 29.48 -18.88
N ALA A 312 -5.37 30.76 -19.27
CA ALA A 312 -4.20 31.63 -19.30
C ALA A 312 -3.50 31.69 -17.94
N GLY A 313 -2.19 31.86 -18.01
CA GLY A 313 -1.28 31.83 -16.88
C GLY A 313 -1.03 30.47 -16.28
N ASN A 314 -1.07 29.44 -17.13
CA ASN A 314 -0.74 28.08 -16.77
C ASN A 314 -1.58 27.62 -15.58
N GLN A 315 -2.90 27.71 -15.75
CA GLN A 315 -3.88 27.33 -14.74
C GLN A 315 -4.81 26.25 -15.30
N THR A 316 -5.35 25.43 -14.43
CA THR A 316 -6.48 24.56 -14.77
C THR A 316 -7.71 24.98 -13.99
N ARG A 317 -8.89 24.83 -14.59
CA ARG A 317 -10.18 24.88 -13.89
C ARG A 317 -10.87 23.55 -14.08
N VAL A 318 -11.07 22.83 -12.99
CA VAL A 318 -11.81 21.57 -12.95
C VAL A 318 -13.22 21.87 -12.44
N THR A 319 -14.23 21.54 -13.24
CA THR A 319 -15.64 21.59 -12.83
C THR A 319 -16.12 20.17 -12.60
N ASP A 320 -16.55 19.86 -11.37
CA ASP A 320 -17.09 18.55 -11.00
C ASP A 320 -18.50 18.33 -11.60
N PRO A 321 -19.06 17.11 -11.53
CA PRO A 321 -20.41 16.83 -12.02
C PRO A 321 -21.54 17.56 -11.28
N ARG A 322 -21.27 18.15 -10.10
CA ARG A 322 -22.22 18.99 -9.34
C ARG A 322 -22.13 20.47 -9.72
N GLY A 323 -21.17 20.85 -10.57
CA GLY A 323 -20.92 22.22 -11.03
C GLY A 323 -19.95 23.01 -10.15
N ASN A 324 -19.34 22.40 -9.12
CA ASN A 324 -18.35 23.05 -8.28
C ASN A 324 -17.02 23.20 -9.02
N LYS A 325 -16.33 24.32 -8.81
CA LYS A 325 -15.14 24.70 -9.56
C LYS A 325 -13.92 24.80 -8.67
N THR A 326 -12.86 24.10 -9.06
CA THR A 326 -11.53 24.23 -8.47
C THR A 326 -10.58 24.81 -9.51
N VAL A 327 -9.93 25.93 -9.20
CA VAL A 327 -8.92 26.54 -10.08
C VAL A 327 -7.54 26.34 -9.45
N THR A 328 -6.58 25.83 -10.22
CA THR A 328 -5.21 25.58 -9.75
C THR A 328 -4.22 26.31 -10.63
N GLY A 329 -3.31 27.08 -10.03
CA GLY A 329 -2.16 27.66 -10.72
C GLY A 329 -0.90 26.84 -10.45
N TYR A 330 0.04 26.82 -11.41
CA TYR A 330 1.24 25.97 -11.34
C TYR A 330 2.53 26.76 -11.53
N GLN A 331 3.59 26.31 -10.85
CA GLN A 331 4.95 26.79 -11.08
C GLN A 331 5.45 26.25 -12.42
N VAL A 332 5.87 27.16 -13.29
CA VAL A 332 6.24 26.83 -14.65
C VAL A 332 7.27 27.82 -15.16
N PHE A 333 8.24 27.34 -15.93
CA PHE A 333 9.31 28.17 -16.47
C PHE A 333 9.17 28.31 -17.99
N ASP A 334 9.88 27.53 -18.78
CA ASP A 334 9.97 27.68 -20.24
C ASP A 334 9.02 26.80 -21.05
N GLN A 335 8.28 25.89 -20.40
CA GLN A 335 7.32 25.00 -21.06
C GLN A 335 6.06 24.85 -20.20
N PRO A 336 4.85 24.91 -20.79
CA PRO A 336 3.62 24.64 -20.06
C PRO A 336 3.66 23.30 -19.33
N ASP A 337 3.29 23.31 -18.06
CA ASP A 337 3.26 22.11 -17.21
C ASP A 337 2.19 22.27 -16.12
N TYR A 338 1.50 21.19 -15.74
CA TYR A 338 0.40 21.25 -14.77
C TYR A 338 0.62 20.27 -13.61
N THR A 339 1.88 20.06 -13.20
CA THR A 339 2.25 19.09 -12.16
C THR A 339 2.67 19.70 -10.82
N THR A 340 3.04 20.99 -10.81
CA THR A 340 3.57 21.67 -9.61
C THR A 340 2.66 22.81 -9.13
N PRO A 341 1.57 22.56 -8.39
CA PRO A 341 0.66 23.60 -7.91
C PRO A 341 1.33 24.63 -6.99
N VAL A 342 1.01 25.90 -7.18
CA VAL A 342 1.44 27.04 -6.33
C VAL A 342 0.29 27.72 -5.60
N TRP A 343 -0.94 27.52 -6.06
CA TRP A 343 -2.15 27.87 -5.32
C TRP A 343 -3.34 27.10 -5.87
N ILE A 344 -4.36 26.94 -5.04
CA ILE A 344 -5.64 26.32 -5.36
C ILE A 344 -6.75 27.22 -4.83
N GLN A 345 -7.63 27.67 -5.70
CA GLN A 345 -8.91 28.25 -5.35
C GLN A 345 -9.94 27.12 -5.33
N HIS A 346 -10.50 26.87 -4.16
CA HIS A 346 -11.51 25.83 -3.97
C HIS A 346 -12.92 26.42 -4.12
N PRO A 347 -13.94 25.58 -4.24
CA PRO A 347 -15.32 25.98 -4.04
C PRO A 347 -15.51 26.71 -2.70
N GLU A 348 -16.58 27.50 -2.61
CA GLU A 348 -16.99 28.20 -1.38
C GLU A 348 -15.98 29.19 -0.79
N GLY A 349 -15.00 29.66 -1.58
CA GLY A 349 -14.14 30.79 -1.22
C GLY A 349 -12.94 30.46 -0.34
N ALA A 350 -12.60 29.18 -0.21
CA ALA A 350 -11.36 28.74 0.43
C ALA A 350 -10.17 28.73 -0.56
N TYR A 351 -8.98 29.07 -0.07
CA TYR A 351 -7.74 29.10 -0.85
C TYR A 351 -6.65 28.28 -0.16
N THR A 352 -5.85 27.57 -0.95
CA THR A 352 -4.59 26.97 -0.52
C THR A 352 -3.46 27.62 -1.30
N ASP A 353 -2.61 28.40 -0.64
CA ASP A 353 -1.39 28.93 -1.24
C ASP A 353 -0.22 27.97 -0.94
N ILE A 354 0.61 27.67 -1.94
CA ILE A 354 1.77 26.77 -1.83
C ILE A 354 3.00 27.55 -2.32
N ASN A 355 3.70 28.18 -1.39
CA ASN A 355 4.94 28.87 -1.72
C ASN A 355 6.04 27.83 -1.96
N ARG A 356 6.81 27.96 -3.05
CA ARG A 356 7.85 27.01 -3.44
C ARG A 356 9.16 27.71 -3.74
N ASP A 357 10.25 27.00 -3.52
CA ASP A 357 11.55 27.41 -4.04
C ASP A 357 11.64 27.18 -5.55
N ILE A 358 12.78 27.57 -6.13
CA ILE A 358 13.07 27.44 -7.56
C ILE A 358 13.21 25.98 -8.05
N PHE A 359 13.40 25.05 -7.12
CA PHE A 359 13.52 23.61 -7.36
C PHE A 359 12.18 22.88 -7.17
N GLY A 360 11.09 23.61 -6.90
CA GLY A 360 9.75 23.09 -6.72
C GLY A 360 9.44 22.56 -5.32
N LYS A 361 10.33 22.72 -4.34
CA LYS A 361 10.06 22.26 -2.96
C LYS A 361 9.18 23.27 -2.22
N PRO A 362 8.12 22.84 -1.53
CA PRO A 362 7.27 23.76 -0.77
C PRO A 362 8.03 24.38 0.39
N LEU A 363 8.00 25.70 0.52
CA LEU A 363 8.51 26.46 1.67
C LEU A 363 7.41 26.74 2.68
N SER A 364 6.17 26.90 2.21
CA SER A 364 4.99 26.96 3.06
C SER A 364 3.73 26.52 2.32
N ILE A 365 2.77 26.03 3.08
CA ILE A 365 1.40 25.76 2.63
C ILE A 365 0.46 26.52 3.57
N ARG A 366 -0.36 27.41 3.01
CA ARG A 366 -1.31 28.23 3.75
C ARG A 366 -2.73 27.95 3.29
N ARG A 367 -3.61 27.56 4.21
CA ARG A 367 -5.07 27.48 3.99
C ARG A 367 -5.71 28.75 4.56
N ARG A 368 -6.60 29.40 3.80
CA ARG A 368 -7.24 30.66 4.21
C ARG A 368 -8.57 30.93 3.51
N ASP A 369 -9.34 31.87 4.05
CA ASP A 369 -10.43 32.53 3.33
C ASP A 369 -9.90 33.56 2.32
N VAL A 370 -10.81 34.11 1.51
CA VAL A 370 -10.50 35.14 0.52
C VAL A 370 -9.82 36.37 1.15
N ASN A 371 -10.23 36.77 2.36
CA ASN A 371 -9.72 37.96 3.05
C ASN A 371 -8.55 37.67 4.00
N SER A 372 -8.13 36.42 4.14
CA SER A 372 -7.12 35.97 5.13
C SER A 372 -7.46 36.30 6.59
N THR A 373 -8.74 36.46 6.92
CA THR A 373 -9.21 36.66 8.31
C THR A 373 -9.13 35.37 9.13
N VAL A 374 -9.27 34.23 8.46
CA VAL A 374 -9.08 32.90 9.02
C VAL A 374 -7.99 32.22 8.19
N SER A 375 -6.85 31.93 8.79
CA SER A 375 -5.73 31.30 8.09
C SER A 375 -4.86 30.44 8.99
N VAL A 376 -4.28 29.40 8.41
CA VAL A 376 -3.26 28.55 9.03
C VAL A 376 -2.14 28.32 8.03
N THR A 377 -0.89 28.43 8.47
CA THR A 377 0.30 28.26 7.63
C THR A 377 1.22 27.21 8.23
N ARG A 378 1.58 26.20 7.43
CA ARG A 378 2.64 25.24 7.73
C ARG A 378 3.88 25.59 6.92
N SER A 379 5.05 25.51 7.53
CA SER A 379 6.32 25.90 6.89
C SER A 379 7.31 24.74 6.86
N TYR A 380 8.17 24.73 5.84
CA TYR A 380 9.13 23.67 5.57
C TYR A 380 10.50 24.31 5.33
N VAL A 381 11.51 23.82 6.05
CA VAL A 381 12.89 24.32 6.00
C VAL A 381 13.80 23.20 5.52
N TYR A 382 14.71 23.53 4.61
CA TYR A 382 15.64 22.59 4.00
C TYR A 382 17.08 22.90 4.41
N ASP A 383 17.90 21.85 4.55
CA ASP A 383 19.33 22.01 4.83
C ASP A 383 20.13 22.40 3.56
N GLY A 384 21.46 22.56 3.71
CA GLY A 384 22.35 22.87 2.60
C GLY A 384 22.38 21.82 1.49
N TYR A 385 21.97 20.58 1.77
CA TYR A 385 21.82 19.49 0.80
C TYR A 385 20.40 19.41 0.22
N GLN A 386 19.55 20.40 0.52
CA GLN A 386 18.16 20.49 0.12
C GLN A 386 17.25 19.37 0.66
N GLN A 387 17.60 18.79 1.82
CA GLN A 387 16.79 17.80 2.54
C GLN A 387 15.90 18.49 3.58
N LEU A 388 14.67 17.99 3.81
CA LEU A 388 13.72 18.59 4.76
C LEU A 388 14.24 18.45 6.20
N CYS A 389 14.81 19.51 6.74
CA CYS A 389 15.41 19.50 8.08
C CYS A 389 14.45 19.97 9.17
N LYS A 390 13.39 20.72 8.84
CA LYS A 390 12.39 21.15 9.83
C LYS A 390 11.03 21.44 9.21
N THR A 391 9.96 21.03 9.87
CA THR A 391 8.60 21.56 9.65
C THR A 391 8.18 22.41 10.83
N VAL A 392 7.33 23.41 10.60
CA VAL A 392 6.73 24.26 11.64
C VAL A 392 5.22 24.27 11.43
N GLU A 393 4.48 23.76 12.42
CA GLU A 393 3.03 23.62 12.39
C GLU A 393 2.43 24.34 13.62
N PRO A 394 1.40 25.19 13.46
CA PRO A 394 0.79 25.90 14.58
C PRO A 394 0.29 24.96 15.69
N GLU A 395 -0.27 23.82 15.31
CA GLU A 395 -0.94 22.87 16.20
C GLU A 395 0.04 22.03 17.04
N THR A 396 1.28 21.82 16.56
CA THR A 396 2.24 20.89 17.18
C THR A 396 3.66 21.45 17.31
N GLY A 397 3.87 22.72 16.99
CA GLY A 397 5.19 23.34 16.94
C GLY A 397 6.07 22.76 15.83
N ALA A 398 7.38 22.80 16.04
CA ALA A 398 8.35 22.36 15.05
C ALA A 398 8.72 20.88 15.20
N THR A 399 8.93 20.22 14.06
CA THR A 399 9.57 18.90 13.95
C THR A 399 10.85 19.01 13.16
N ALA A 400 11.99 18.73 13.77
CA ALA A 400 13.30 18.77 13.13
C ALA A 400 13.85 17.37 12.83
N ASN A 401 14.64 17.25 11.77
CA ASN A 401 15.19 16.01 11.23
C ASN A 401 16.70 16.14 10.98
N GLY A 402 17.43 15.04 11.16
CA GLY A 402 18.84 14.93 10.77
C GLY A 402 19.11 13.67 9.94
N TYR A 403 20.04 13.79 9.00
CA TYR A 403 20.36 12.74 8.03
C TYR A 403 21.82 12.31 8.09
N ASP A 404 22.12 11.03 7.82
CA ASP A 404 23.49 10.57 7.58
C ASP A 404 23.97 10.87 6.15
N ALA A 405 25.18 10.41 5.78
CA ALA A 405 25.75 10.68 4.47
C ALA A 405 25.04 9.91 3.33
N ALA A 406 24.46 8.73 3.58
CA ALA A 406 23.60 8.03 2.63
C ALA A 406 22.21 8.67 2.46
N GLY A 407 21.81 9.57 3.39
CA GLY A 407 20.53 10.26 3.37
C GLY A 407 19.45 9.58 4.22
N ASN A 408 19.83 8.64 5.07
CA ASN A 408 18.92 8.01 6.03
C ASN A 408 18.58 8.99 7.16
N LEU A 409 17.34 9.01 7.63
CA LEU A 409 16.92 9.83 8.78
C LEU A 409 17.49 9.22 10.06
N VAL A 410 18.52 9.82 10.66
CA VAL A 410 19.20 9.29 11.87
C VAL A 410 18.61 9.82 13.16
N TRP A 411 17.95 10.97 13.14
CA TRP A 411 17.20 11.45 14.29
C TRP A 411 16.07 12.38 13.88
N SER A 412 15.05 12.48 14.73
CA SER A 412 13.98 13.46 14.63
C SER A 412 13.57 13.98 16.01
N ALA A 413 13.11 15.21 16.13
CA ALA A 413 12.59 15.77 17.38
C ALA A 413 11.36 16.64 17.10
N ALA A 414 10.22 16.30 17.72
CA ALA A 414 8.92 16.95 17.49
C ALA A 414 8.42 17.67 18.74
N GLY A 415 7.43 18.57 18.57
CA GLY A 415 6.85 19.34 19.68
C GLY A 415 7.77 20.44 20.20
N LEU A 416 8.54 21.07 19.31
CA LEU A 416 9.55 22.07 19.66
C LEU A 416 9.06 23.50 19.43
N SER A 417 9.43 24.43 20.32
CA SER A 417 9.21 25.87 20.11
C SER A 417 10.36 26.48 19.30
N LEU A 418 10.42 26.16 18.00
CA LEU A 418 11.46 26.64 17.07
C LEU A 418 10.84 27.29 15.82
N PRO A 419 10.28 28.51 15.95
CA PRO A 419 9.41 29.11 14.93
C PRO A 419 10.13 29.61 13.67
N SER A 420 11.47 29.66 13.65
CA SER A 420 12.22 30.16 12.49
C SER A 420 11.93 29.33 11.24
N THR A 421 11.60 29.99 10.13
CA THR A 421 11.33 29.33 8.83
C THR A 421 12.52 29.37 7.88
N SER A 422 13.68 29.86 8.33
CA SER A 422 14.90 29.99 7.53
C SER A 422 16.10 29.21 8.08
N SER A 423 15.96 28.61 9.26
CA SER A 423 17.01 27.84 9.94
C SER A 423 16.50 26.45 10.30
N CYS A 424 17.33 25.44 10.13
CA CYS A 424 17.06 24.08 10.59
C CYS A 424 17.05 23.96 12.12
N ASP A 425 17.75 24.87 12.83
CA ASP A 425 17.95 24.84 14.28
C ASP A 425 18.41 23.46 14.80
N ALA A 426 19.25 22.79 14.01
CA ALA A 426 19.59 21.38 14.20
C ALA A 426 20.22 21.10 15.58
N ASP A 427 21.16 21.93 16.03
CA ASP A 427 21.81 21.75 17.34
C ASP A 427 20.84 21.92 18.51
N THR A 428 19.96 22.93 18.45
CA THR A 428 18.95 23.17 19.48
C THR A 428 17.92 22.03 19.51
N ALA A 429 17.47 21.57 18.33
CA ALA A 429 16.55 20.45 18.24
C ALA A 429 17.18 19.14 18.73
N PHE A 430 18.45 18.89 18.38
CA PHE A 430 19.20 17.72 18.80
C PHE A 430 19.37 17.68 20.33
N ALA A 431 19.59 18.83 20.97
CA ALA A 431 19.74 18.98 22.41
C ALA A 431 18.40 19.13 23.18
N SER A 432 17.25 19.03 22.51
CA SER A 432 15.93 19.32 23.10
C SER A 432 15.47 18.35 24.20
N GLY A 433 16.11 17.19 24.34
CA GLY A 433 15.64 16.09 25.18
C GLY A 433 14.44 15.31 24.59
N ARG A 434 13.95 15.69 23.40
CA ARG A 434 12.82 15.06 22.69
C ARG A 434 13.27 14.23 21.47
N ARG A 435 14.58 14.02 21.32
CA ARG A 435 15.22 13.40 20.16
C ARG A 435 14.92 11.90 20.10
N VAL A 436 14.37 11.45 18.98
CA VAL A 436 14.18 10.04 18.63
C VAL A 436 15.26 9.65 17.64
N ASP A 437 16.12 8.71 18.03
CA ASP A 437 17.26 8.24 17.24
C ASP A 437 16.91 7.02 16.41
N ARG A 438 17.52 6.90 15.23
CA ARG A 438 17.43 5.74 14.33
C ARG A 438 18.83 5.31 13.93
N SER A 439 19.08 4.00 13.95
CA SER A 439 20.29 3.41 13.37
C SER A 439 19.92 2.50 12.22
N TYR A 440 20.83 2.35 11.27
CA TYR A 440 20.66 1.54 10.08
C TYR A 440 21.74 0.47 10.02
N ASP A 441 21.42 -0.66 9.39
CA ASP A 441 22.44 -1.63 9.00
C ASP A 441 23.20 -1.15 7.75
N VAL A 442 24.19 -1.94 7.32
CA VAL A 442 25.03 -1.62 6.16
C VAL A 442 24.27 -1.70 4.81
N ARG A 443 23.01 -2.14 4.81
CA ARG A 443 22.09 -2.09 3.65
C ARG A 443 21.09 -0.94 3.76
N ASN A 444 21.31 0.03 4.65
CA ASN A 444 20.41 1.16 4.92
C ASN A 444 19.00 0.74 5.37
N ARG A 445 18.85 -0.44 5.99
CA ARG A 445 17.59 -0.88 6.63
C ARG A 445 17.59 -0.47 8.10
N ILE A 446 16.44 -0.09 8.65
CA ILE A 446 16.35 0.33 10.06
C ILE A 446 16.77 -0.82 10.99
N LYS A 447 17.72 -0.57 11.88
CA LYS A 447 18.22 -1.56 12.85
C LYS A 447 17.68 -1.31 14.25
N ALA A 448 17.60 -0.03 14.64
CA ALA A 448 17.05 0.38 15.93
C ALA A 448 16.40 1.76 15.85
N LEU A 449 15.45 1.98 16.76
CA LEU A 449 14.69 3.21 16.96
C LEU A 449 14.64 3.44 18.46
N SER A 450 15.11 4.59 18.93
CA SER A 450 15.27 4.87 20.35
C SER A 450 14.58 6.18 20.71
N PHE A 451 13.59 6.11 21.59
CA PHE A 451 12.88 7.23 22.17
C PHE A 451 13.57 7.71 23.46
N PRO A 452 13.47 9.01 23.82
CA PRO A 452 14.09 9.56 25.02
C PRO A 452 13.68 8.88 26.33
N ASP A 453 12.44 8.41 26.40
CA ASP A 453 11.88 7.72 27.57
C ASP A 453 12.07 6.20 27.52
N GLY A 454 12.71 5.67 26.48
CA GLY A 454 12.87 4.24 26.22
C GLY A 454 11.58 3.53 25.80
N ASN A 455 10.43 4.19 25.85
CA ASN A 455 9.13 3.57 25.59
C ASN A 455 8.88 3.45 24.10
N GLY A 456 8.74 2.20 23.70
CA GLY A 456 8.64 1.73 22.34
C GLY A 456 9.92 1.84 21.56
N ASN A 457 11.08 1.84 22.23
CA ASN A 457 12.34 1.52 21.58
C ASN A 457 12.18 0.21 20.81
N GLN A 458 12.71 0.19 19.59
CA GLN A 458 12.58 -0.94 18.70
C GLN A 458 13.94 -1.43 18.22
N ALA A 459 14.03 -2.74 18.03
CA ALA A 459 15.14 -3.43 17.38
C ALA A 459 14.59 -4.35 16.28
N TRP A 460 15.20 -4.29 15.10
CA TRP A 460 14.80 -5.08 13.94
C TRP A 460 15.86 -6.12 13.59
N SER A 461 15.38 -7.27 13.14
CA SER A 461 16.18 -8.27 12.44
C SER A 461 15.52 -8.62 11.12
N TYR A 462 16.35 -9.05 10.17
CA TYR A 462 15.95 -9.32 8.80
C TYR A 462 16.38 -10.72 8.38
N TRP A 463 15.63 -11.29 7.45
CA TRP A 463 16.11 -12.38 6.60
C TRP A 463 17.18 -11.85 5.63
N PRO A 464 18.05 -12.71 5.06
CA PRO A 464 19.11 -12.30 4.13
C PRO A 464 18.66 -11.34 3.01
N ASP A 465 17.48 -11.56 2.44
CA ASP A 465 16.86 -10.75 1.38
C ASP A 465 16.26 -9.40 1.88
N GLY A 466 16.27 -9.16 3.18
CA GLY A 466 15.75 -7.94 3.79
C GLY A 466 14.29 -7.97 4.18
N ALA A 467 13.58 -9.10 4.05
CA ALA A 467 12.26 -9.22 4.67
C ALA A 467 12.41 -9.17 6.20
N VAL A 468 11.49 -8.48 6.89
CA VAL A 468 11.52 -8.38 8.36
C VAL A 468 11.36 -9.77 8.97
N LYS A 469 12.31 -10.18 9.82
CA LYS A 469 12.27 -11.43 10.58
C LYS A 469 11.62 -11.21 11.94
N GLN A 470 12.04 -10.18 12.66
CA GLN A 470 11.48 -9.84 13.97
C GLN A 470 11.63 -8.35 14.29
N ILE A 471 10.63 -7.81 14.98
CA ILE A 471 10.67 -6.49 15.63
C ILE A 471 10.48 -6.71 17.13
N THR A 472 11.41 -6.20 17.94
CA THR A 472 11.32 -6.19 19.40
C THR A 472 11.02 -4.78 19.86
N THR A 473 9.95 -4.56 20.64
CA THR A 473 9.49 -3.26 21.12
C THR A 473 9.46 -3.20 22.64
N THR A 474 10.18 -2.26 23.25
CA THR A 474 10.19 -2.07 24.71
C THR A 474 8.96 -1.32 25.19
N ASN A 475 8.29 -1.81 26.23
CA ASN A 475 7.09 -1.21 26.82
C ASN A 475 7.29 -1.10 28.34
N ASN A 476 7.77 0.05 28.81
CA ASN A 476 8.11 0.31 30.21
C ASN A 476 9.00 -0.80 30.80
N GLY A 477 10.09 -1.12 30.08
CA GLY A 477 11.03 -2.19 30.44
C GLY A 477 10.66 -3.59 29.97
N VAL A 478 9.45 -3.81 29.43
CA VAL A 478 9.00 -5.13 28.96
C VAL A 478 9.00 -5.23 27.45
N ALA A 479 9.71 -6.20 26.89
CA ALA A 479 9.74 -6.41 25.44
C ALA A 479 8.44 -7.06 24.91
N THR A 480 7.97 -6.57 23.76
CA THR A 480 6.95 -7.19 22.90
C THR A 480 7.61 -7.59 21.58
N TYR A 481 7.34 -8.77 21.08
CA TYR A 481 7.94 -9.34 19.88
C TYR A 481 6.90 -9.47 18.78
N ASN A 482 7.24 -9.07 17.56
CA ASN A 482 6.52 -9.44 16.34
C ASN A 482 7.48 -10.22 15.46
N SER A 483 7.16 -11.47 15.10
CA SER A 483 8.05 -12.30 14.28
C SER A 483 7.34 -12.78 13.03
N TYR A 484 8.05 -12.91 11.92
CA TYR A 484 7.50 -13.27 10.61
C TYR A 484 8.34 -14.36 9.93
N ALA A 485 7.66 -15.36 9.37
CA ALA A 485 8.26 -16.41 8.57
C ALA A 485 7.61 -16.45 7.19
N TYR A 486 8.43 -16.72 6.17
CA TYR A 486 7.99 -16.73 4.78
C TYR A 486 8.41 -18.03 4.10
N ASN A 487 7.69 -18.42 3.05
CA ASN A 487 8.08 -19.52 2.18
C ASN A 487 9.14 -19.08 1.16
N LYS A 488 9.51 -19.97 0.21
CA LYS A 488 10.53 -19.67 -0.80
C LYS A 488 10.06 -18.70 -1.89
N ARG A 489 8.74 -18.53 -2.07
CA ARG A 489 8.15 -17.42 -2.86
C ARG A 489 8.03 -16.12 -2.07
N ARG A 490 8.54 -16.08 -0.84
CA ARG A 490 8.48 -14.93 0.09
C ARG A 490 7.07 -14.52 0.50
N LEU A 491 6.10 -15.44 0.41
CA LEU A 491 4.76 -15.26 0.98
C LEU A 491 4.79 -15.57 2.48
N LEU A 492 4.10 -14.77 3.30
CA LEU A 492 4.05 -14.91 4.76
C LEU A 492 3.35 -16.21 5.15
N ILE A 493 4.01 -17.14 5.83
CA ILE A 493 3.44 -18.43 6.25
C ILE A 493 3.16 -18.51 7.76
N ALA A 494 3.79 -17.65 8.54
CA ALA A 494 3.48 -17.50 9.95
C ALA A 494 3.85 -16.11 10.44
N GLU A 495 3.09 -15.62 11.41
CA GLU A 495 3.49 -14.50 12.23
C GLU A 495 3.15 -14.75 13.71
N SER A 496 3.90 -14.13 14.60
CA SER A 496 3.64 -14.23 16.05
C SER A 496 3.75 -12.89 16.74
N GLN A 497 2.99 -12.76 17.82
CA GLN A 497 3.06 -11.63 18.74
C GLN A 497 3.17 -12.15 20.17
N GLY A 498 4.17 -11.70 20.91
CA GLY A 498 4.36 -12.13 22.29
C GLY A 498 4.92 -11.04 23.19
N GLN A 499 4.82 -11.24 24.50
CA GLN A 499 5.42 -10.37 25.51
C GLN A 499 6.43 -11.15 26.35
N ALA A 500 7.51 -10.50 26.78
CA ALA A 500 8.56 -11.15 27.57
C ALA A 500 8.08 -11.66 28.93
N ASP A 501 7.03 -11.04 29.48
CA ASP A 501 6.37 -11.41 30.73
C ASP A 501 4.97 -12.01 30.52
N GLY A 502 4.66 -12.47 29.29
CA GLY A 502 3.33 -12.90 28.92
C GLY A 502 3.29 -14.00 27.87
N GLU A 503 2.10 -14.24 27.34
CA GLU A 503 1.89 -15.25 26.30
C GLU A 503 2.38 -14.79 24.94
N THR A 504 2.70 -15.77 24.09
CA THR A 504 2.91 -15.57 22.65
C THR A 504 1.77 -16.21 21.89
N TRP A 505 1.14 -15.45 21.01
CA TRP A 505 0.11 -15.93 20.09
C TRP A 505 0.64 -15.90 18.68
N ALA A 506 0.14 -16.78 17.82
CA ALA A 506 0.63 -16.88 16.47
C ALA A 506 -0.47 -17.22 15.47
N LEU A 507 -0.26 -16.74 14.24
CA LEU A 507 -1.09 -17.00 13.08
C LEU A 507 -0.31 -17.84 12.08
N GLY A 508 -1.01 -18.74 11.40
CA GLY A 508 -0.49 -19.51 10.27
C GLY A 508 -1.22 -19.18 8.98
N TYR A 509 -0.49 -19.23 7.86
CA TYR A 509 -1.03 -18.99 6.53
C TYR A 509 -0.64 -20.14 5.61
N ALA A 510 -1.63 -20.68 4.90
CA ALA A 510 -1.40 -21.66 3.84
C ALA A 510 -1.80 -21.06 2.49
N TYR A 511 -1.10 -21.44 1.43
CA TYR A 511 -1.35 -20.95 0.08
C TYR A 511 -1.68 -22.09 -0.87
N ASP A 512 -2.50 -21.83 -1.87
CA ASP A 512 -2.73 -22.74 -2.99
C ASP A 512 -1.51 -22.77 -3.95
N ALA A 513 -1.53 -23.65 -4.95
CA ALA A 513 -0.45 -23.75 -5.92
C ALA A 513 -0.25 -22.47 -6.78
N ASN A 514 -1.27 -21.61 -6.91
CA ASN A 514 -1.16 -20.35 -7.63
C ASN A 514 -0.52 -19.24 -6.77
N GLY A 515 -0.50 -19.40 -5.45
CA GLY A 515 0.04 -18.43 -4.48
C GLY A 515 -1.03 -17.59 -3.79
N HIS A 516 -2.30 -18.00 -3.84
CA HIS A 516 -3.39 -17.32 -3.13
C HIS A 516 -3.59 -17.90 -1.73
N LEU A 517 -4.02 -17.06 -0.79
CA LEU A 517 -4.27 -17.49 0.59
C LEU A 517 -5.40 -18.53 0.63
N ALA A 518 -5.04 -19.76 0.99
CA ALA A 518 -5.95 -20.90 1.03
C ALA A 518 -6.53 -21.14 2.42
N ALA A 519 -5.78 -20.84 3.49
CA ALA A 519 -6.27 -20.98 4.86
C ALA A 519 -5.55 -20.07 5.84
N HIS A 520 -6.23 -19.77 6.94
CA HIS A 520 -5.69 -19.08 8.10
C HIS A 520 -5.79 -19.96 9.34
N ARG A 521 -4.75 -20.03 10.15
CA ARG A 521 -4.79 -20.71 11.44
C ARG A 521 -4.63 -19.71 12.57
N TYR A 522 -5.56 -19.76 13.52
CA TYR A 522 -5.68 -18.83 14.63
C TYR A 522 -4.98 -19.34 15.90
N PRO A 523 -4.73 -18.46 16.90
CA PRO A 523 -4.11 -18.86 18.16
C PRO A 523 -4.92 -19.90 18.93
N SER A 524 -6.24 -19.96 18.75
CA SER A 524 -7.09 -21.01 19.31
C SER A 524 -6.80 -22.42 18.73
N GLY A 525 -6.01 -22.50 17.65
CA GLY A 525 -5.83 -23.70 16.86
C GLY A 525 -6.85 -23.90 15.76
N GLN A 526 -7.90 -23.08 15.72
CA GLN A 526 -8.88 -23.08 14.67
C GLN A 526 -8.23 -22.77 13.31
N THR A 527 -8.62 -23.53 12.29
CA THR A 527 -8.24 -23.27 10.89
C THR A 527 -9.48 -22.85 10.12
N VAL A 528 -9.36 -21.76 9.36
CA VAL A 528 -10.39 -21.20 8.49
C VAL A 528 -9.90 -21.34 7.06
N ASP A 529 -10.56 -22.23 6.31
CA ASP A 529 -10.25 -22.46 4.91
C ASP A 529 -10.99 -21.46 4.02
N TYR A 530 -10.28 -20.83 3.09
CA TYR A 530 -10.83 -19.87 2.14
C TYR A 530 -11.15 -20.46 0.77
N ALA A 531 -10.48 -21.56 0.41
CA ALA A 531 -10.62 -22.23 -0.89
C ALA A 531 -10.69 -21.23 -2.06
N PRO A 532 -9.64 -20.43 -2.30
CA PRO A 532 -9.66 -19.41 -3.35
C PRO A 532 -9.88 -20.06 -4.72
N ASN A 533 -10.65 -19.39 -5.58
CA ASN A 533 -10.69 -19.74 -7.00
C ASN A 533 -9.34 -19.40 -7.67
N ALA A 534 -9.18 -19.76 -8.94
CA ALA A 534 -7.90 -19.53 -9.62
C ALA A 534 -7.56 -18.04 -9.81
N LEU A 535 -8.52 -17.13 -9.66
CA LEU A 535 -8.30 -15.67 -9.66
C LEU A 535 -7.92 -15.11 -8.27
N GLY A 536 -7.81 -15.97 -7.25
CA GLY A 536 -7.44 -15.62 -5.89
C GLY A 536 -8.60 -15.13 -5.01
N GLN A 537 -9.83 -15.26 -5.48
CA GLN A 537 -11.01 -14.82 -4.74
C GLN A 537 -11.47 -15.94 -3.79
N PRO A 538 -11.58 -15.69 -2.47
CA PRO A 538 -12.00 -16.71 -1.50
C PRO A 538 -13.45 -17.16 -1.75
N THR A 539 -13.69 -18.47 -1.83
CA THR A 539 -15.06 -18.99 -2.06
C THR A 539 -15.83 -19.28 -0.77
N GLN A 540 -15.13 -19.21 0.37
CA GLN A 540 -15.66 -19.41 1.71
C GLN A 540 -14.75 -18.74 2.76
N ALA A 541 -15.18 -18.76 4.03
CA ALA A 541 -14.36 -18.56 5.21
C ALA A 541 -14.75 -19.64 6.23
N GLY A 542 -14.20 -20.85 6.04
CA GLY A 542 -14.64 -22.06 6.73
C GLY A 542 -16.16 -22.26 6.58
N SER A 543 -16.82 -22.70 7.64
CA SER A 543 -18.28 -22.79 7.72
C SER A 543 -18.96 -21.47 8.09
N TYR A 544 -18.20 -20.38 8.31
CA TYR A 544 -18.73 -19.10 8.81
C TYR A 544 -19.28 -18.22 7.69
N ALA A 545 -18.71 -18.33 6.50
CA ALA A 545 -19.25 -17.76 5.28
C ALA A 545 -19.04 -18.75 4.14
N THR A 546 -20.08 -19.06 3.37
CA THR A 546 -20.04 -20.01 2.26
C THR A 546 -20.71 -19.41 1.03
N SER A 547 -20.62 -20.09 -0.11
CA SER A 547 -21.27 -19.68 -1.37
C SER A 547 -20.90 -18.24 -1.78
N VAL A 548 -19.63 -17.87 -1.58
CA VAL A 548 -19.15 -16.52 -1.91
C VAL A 548 -19.12 -16.38 -3.44
N SER A 549 -19.74 -15.31 -3.93
CA SER A 549 -19.78 -14.98 -5.36
C SER A 549 -19.37 -13.52 -5.59
N TYR A 550 -18.97 -13.21 -6.82
CA TYR A 550 -18.34 -11.95 -7.16
C TYR A 550 -19.00 -11.30 -8.38
N TYR A 551 -18.96 -9.98 -8.42
CA TYR A 551 -19.17 -9.24 -9.66
C TYR A 551 -17.92 -9.27 -10.53
N PRO A 552 -18.05 -9.01 -11.85
CA PRO A 552 -16.91 -8.92 -12.75
C PRO A 552 -15.84 -7.89 -12.34
N ASN A 553 -16.21 -6.83 -11.59
CA ASN A 553 -15.24 -5.88 -11.03
C ASN A 553 -14.48 -6.38 -9.79
N GLY A 554 -14.76 -7.60 -9.32
CA GLY A 554 -14.10 -8.23 -8.20
C GLY A 554 -14.74 -7.97 -6.83
N ALA A 555 -15.77 -7.14 -6.74
CA ALA A 555 -16.52 -6.95 -5.49
C ALA A 555 -17.31 -8.20 -5.13
N ILE A 556 -17.47 -8.47 -3.82
CA ILE A 556 -18.35 -9.54 -3.34
C ILE A 556 -19.79 -9.19 -3.71
N LYS A 557 -20.46 -10.13 -4.38
CA LYS A 557 -21.88 -10.05 -4.73
C LYS A 557 -22.75 -10.62 -3.62
N GLN A 558 -22.37 -11.76 -3.08
CA GLN A 558 -23.13 -12.47 -2.06
C GLN A 558 -22.25 -13.47 -1.30
N PHE A 559 -22.60 -13.76 -0.05
CA PHE A 559 -22.21 -14.97 0.67
C PHE A 559 -23.31 -15.37 1.67
N THR A 560 -23.23 -16.58 2.21
CA THR A 560 -24.16 -17.07 3.25
C THR A 560 -23.41 -17.28 4.54
N TYR A 561 -23.80 -16.58 5.60
CA TYR A 561 -23.29 -16.77 6.96
C TYR A 561 -23.56 -18.20 7.46
N GLY A 562 -22.75 -18.68 8.39
CA GLY A 562 -22.88 -20.03 8.96
C GLY A 562 -24.23 -20.33 9.65
N ASN A 563 -24.99 -19.29 10.02
CA ASN A 563 -26.34 -19.40 10.57
C ASN A 563 -27.46 -19.37 9.50
N GLY A 564 -27.10 -19.36 8.21
CA GLY A 564 -28.03 -19.37 7.07
C GLY A 564 -28.49 -18.00 6.60
N ILE A 565 -28.12 -16.90 7.26
CA ILE A 565 -28.38 -15.55 6.76
C ILE A 565 -27.59 -15.34 5.48
N VAL A 566 -28.23 -14.78 4.44
CA VAL A 566 -27.59 -14.46 3.17
C VAL A 566 -27.27 -12.97 3.17
N HIS A 567 -25.98 -12.64 3.00
CA HIS A 567 -25.52 -11.31 2.70
C HIS A 567 -25.52 -11.09 1.19
N THR A 568 -26.17 -10.04 0.70
CA THR A 568 -26.10 -9.60 -0.70
C THR A 568 -25.71 -8.15 -0.80
N MET A 569 -24.84 -7.84 -1.77
CA MET A 569 -24.50 -6.48 -2.16
C MET A 569 -24.92 -6.27 -3.62
N THR A 570 -25.90 -5.41 -3.90
CA THR A 570 -26.19 -4.99 -5.28
C THR A 570 -25.30 -3.81 -5.67
N GLN A 571 -25.16 -3.55 -6.96
CA GLN A 571 -24.40 -2.43 -7.48
C GLN A 571 -25.25 -1.57 -8.41
N ASN A 572 -25.04 -0.25 -8.37
CA ASN A 572 -25.68 0.68 -9.29
C ASN A 572 -24.99 0.68 -10.66
N ALA A 573 -25.43 1.55 -11.57
CA ALA A 573 -24.86 1.62 -12.92
C ALA A 573 -23.37 2.06 -12.97
N ARG A 574 -22.89 2.78 -11.94
CA ARG A 574 -21.45 3.10 -11.73
C ARG A 574 -20.66 1.97 -11.08
N GLN A 575 -21.32 0.86 -10.79
CA GLN A 575 -20.79 -0.26 -10.01
C GLN A 575 -20.44 0.05 -8.55
N LEU A 576 -21.02 1.12 -7.98
CA LEU A 576 -20.94 1.42 -6.55
C LEU A 576 -21.97 0.58 -5.77
N PRO A 577 -21.77 0.30 -4.48
CA PRO A 577 -22.75 -0.37 -3.63
C PRO A 577 -24.14 0.29 -3.72
N ASP A 578 -25.15 -0.46 -4.12
CA ASP A 578 -26.53 0.03 -4.22
C ASP A 578 -27.35 -0.43 -3.01
N THR A 579 -27.42 -1.73 -2.73
CA THR A 579 -28.07 -2.24 -1.53
C THR A 579 -27.21 -3.28 -0.83
N SER A 580 -26.97 -3.08 0.47
CA SER A 580 -26.34 -4.05 1.37
C SER A 580 -27.41 -4.70 2.25
N GLN A 581 -27.62 -6.00 2.10
CA GLN A 581 -28.72 -6.71 2.77
C GLN A 581 -28.25 -8.00 3.44
N ASP A 582 -28.69 -8.21 4.68
CA ASP A 582 -28.59 -9.47 5.41
C ASP A 582 -30.00 -10.00 5.68
N ALA A 583 -30.36 -11.11 5.05
CA ALA A 583 -31.71 -11.67 5.14
C ALA A 583 -31.74 -13.18 5.37
N TYR A 584 -32.77 -13.65 6.07
CA TYR A 584 -33.11 -15.08 6.18
C TYR A 584 -34.56 -15.29 5.70
N GLY A 585 -34.72 -16.01 4.59
CA GLY A 585 -36.00 -16.12 3.92
C GLY A 585 -36.52 -14.74 3.50
N GLY A 586 -37.77 -14.41 3.84
CA GLY A 586 -38.36 -13.09 3.56
C GLY A 586 -38.03 -12.00 4.59
N THR A 587 -37.25 -12.30 5.63
CA THR A 587 -36.95 -11.37 6.72
C THR A 587 -35.57 -10.77 6.53
N ALA A 588 -35.50 -9.45 6.30
CA ALA A 588 -34.25 -8.70 6.25
C ALA A 588 -33.92 -8.10 7.63
N PHE A 589 -32.76 -8.45 8.17
CA PHE A 589 -32.24 -7.91 9.45
C PHE A 589 -31.49 -6.59 9.24
N LEU A 590 -30.80 -6.48 8.10
CA LEU A 590 -30.19 -5.29 7.54
C LEU A 590 -30.60 -5.19 6.08
N SER A 591 -30.91 -3.99 5.60
CA SER A 591 -31.13 -3.72 4.18
C SER A 591 -30.95 -2.22 3.95
N ASP A 592 -29.70 -1.77 3.85
CA ASP A 592 -29.36 -0.37 3.60
C ASP A 592 -29.20 -0.15 2.09
N GLY A 593 -30.07 0.65 1.48
CA GLY A 593 -29.96 1.11 0.09
C GLY A 593 -29.27 2.48 0.02
N TYR A 594 -28.32 2.68 -0.87
CA TYR A 594 -27.47 3.86 -0.98
C TYR A 594 -27.77 4.65 -2.26
N ASP A 595 -28.23 5.88 -2.09
CA ASP A 595 -28.28 6.85 -3.17
C ASP A 595 -27.04 7.75 -3.09
N TYR A 596 -26.46 8.05 -4.24
CA TYR A 596 -25.29 8.91 -4.35
C TYR A 596 -25.62 10.20 -5.09
N ASP A 597 -24.95 11.29 -4.75
CA ASP A 597 -24.95 12.50 -5.58
C ASP A 597 -24.05 12.33 -6.82
N ALA A 598 -24.03 13.34 -7.68
CA ALA A 598 -23.28 13.33 -8.93
C ALA A 598 -21.75 13.25 -8.73
N ASN A 599 -21.23 13.60 -7.54
CA ASN A 599 -19.80 13.47 -7.21
C ASN A 599 -19.49 12.18 -6.43
N GLY A 600 -20.50 11.37 -6.11
CA GLY A 600 -20.35 10.09 -5.41
C GLY A 600 -20.43 10.19 -3.88
N ASN A 601 -20.89 11.31 -3.32
CA ASN A 601 -21.22 11.37 -1.90
C ASN A 601 -22.51 10.61 -1.63
N VAL A 602 -22.62 9.91 -0.49
CA VAL A 602 -23.86 9.20 -0.11
C VAL A 602 -24.93 10.24 0.23
N ALA A 603 -25.88 10.46 -0.68
CA ALA A 603 -26.95 11.44 -0.54
C ALA A 603 -28.15 10.90 0.26
N ALA A 604 -28.39 9.59 0.24
CA ALA A 604 -29.39 8.97 1.10
C ALA A 604 -29.04 7.53 1.46
N ILE A 605 -29.54 7.07 2.61
CA ILE A 605 -29.60 5.66 2.99
C ILE A 605 -31.05 5.31 3.32
N SER A 606 -31.62 4.38 2.56
CA SER A 606 -32.96 3.82 2.80
C SER A 606 -32.87 2.54 3.64
N ASP A 607 -33.61 2.47 4.75
CA ASP A 607 -33.70 1.31 5.64
C ASP A 607 -34.87 0.39 5.23
N GLY A 608 -34.54 -0.68 4.52
CA GLY A 608 -35.44 -1.73 4.08
C GLY A 608 -35.60 -2.89 5.05
N ALA A 609 -35.07 -2.83 6.27
CA ALA A 609 -35.16 -3.95 7.21
C ALA A 609 -36.61 -4.23 7.63
N THR A 610 -36.96 -5.51 7.74
CA THR A 610 -38.34 -5.96 8.00
C THR A 610 -38.86 -5.41 9.32
N GLY A 611 -40.06 -4.83 9.30
CA GLY A 611 -40.73 -4.33 10.51
C GLY A 611 -40.21 -2.98 11.03
N ARG A 612 -39.23 -2.32 10.36
CA ARG A 612 -38.73 -0.99 10.77
C ARG A 612 -39.49 0.18 10.16
N GLY A 613 -40.22 -0.03 9.07
CA GLY A 613 -41.03 1.00 8.41
C GLY A 613 -40.21 2.22 7.95
N GLY A 614 -38.97 2.03 7.50
CA GLY A 614 -38.09 3.12 7.04
C GLY A 614 -37.63 4.05 8.16
N ARG A 615 -37.80 3.69 9.43
CA ARG A 615 -37.39 4.53 10.56
C ARG A 615 -35.90 4.89 10.51
N GLY A 616 -35.07 4.00 9.99
CA GLY A 616 -33.64 4.21 9.77
C GLY A 616 -33.29 4.91 8.46
N ASN A 617 -34.20 5.57 7.75
CA ASN A 617 -33.85 6.37 6.58
C ASN A 617 -32.99 7.57 6.98
N ARG A 618 -31.99 7.91 6.16
CA ARG A 618 -31.10 9.08 6.33
C ARG A 618 -30.99 9.82 5.00
N ASP A 619 -31.33 11.11 4.98
CA ASP A 619 -30.98 12.00 3.87
C ASP A 619 -29.77 12.85 4.27
N MET A 620 -28.80 13.02 3.38
CA MET A 620 -27.54 13.74 3.60
C MET A 620 -27.31 14.76 2.50
N THR A 621 -26.84 15.96 2.88
CA THR A 621 -26.42 16.99 1.91
C THR A 621 -25.03 17.50 2.22
N TYR A 622 -24.33 17.91 1.17
CA TYR A 622 -22.94 18.30 1.22
C TYR A 622 -22.74 19.68 0.62
N ASP A 623 -21.72 20.39 1.11
CA ASP A 623 -21.28 21.66 0.54
C ASP A 623 -20.41 21.45 -0.71
N GLY A 624 -19.96 22.54 -1.32
CA GLY A 624 -19.12 22.52 -2.52
C GLY A 624 -17.72 21.92 -2.33
N LEU A 625 -17.30 21.66 -1.08
CA LEU A 625 -16.06 20.96 -0.72
C LEU A 625 -16.31 19.49 -0.34
N ASP A 626 -17.50 18.97 -0.63
CA ASP A 626 -17.94 17.61 -0.28
C ASP A 626 -18.00 17.35 1.25
N ARG A 627 -18.19 18.41 2.06
CA ARG A 627 -18.35 18.26 3.53
C ARG A 627 -19.84 18.16 3.89
N LEU A 628 -20.18 17.24 4.79
CA LEU A 628 -21.56 16.98 5.22
C LEU A 628 -22.13 18.18 5.97
N ILE A 629 -23.17 18.85 5.45
CA ILE A 629 -23.79 20.02 6.08
C ILE A 629 -25.16 19.74 6.69
N SER A 630 -25.84 18.66 6.28
CA SER A 630 -27.11 18.27 6.89
C SER A 630 -27.33 16.76 6.89
N THR A 631 -27.97 16.27 7.96
CA THR A 631 -28.57 14.94 7.99
C THR A 631 -30.01 15.00 8.48
N LYS A 632 -30.91 14.27 7.83
CA LYS A 632 -32.32 14.16 8.22
C LYS A 632 -32.68 12.69 8.41
N SER A 633 -33.27 12.36 9.56
CA SER A 633 -33.74 11.00 9.85
C SER A 633 -34.88 11.02 10.85
N ALA A 634 -35.87 10.15 10.65
CA ALA A 634 -36.95 9.93 11.61
C ALA A 634 -36.43 9.42 12.97
N MET A 635 -35.22 8.84 13.04
CA MET A 635 -34.58 8.46 14.30
C MET A 635 -34.24 9.66 15.20
N PHE A 636 -33.98 10.82 14.59
CA PHE A 636 -33.60 12.03 15.32
C PHE A 636 -34.81 12.97 15.51
N GLY A 637 -35.87 12.81 14.72
CA GLY A 637 -37.09 13.62 14.78
C GLY A 637 -37.34 14.34 13.46
N SER A 638 -38.17 15.39 13.48
CA SER A 638 -38.48 16.18 12.28
C SER A 638 -37.42 17.23 11.92
N THR A 639 -36.59 17.62 12.89
CA THR A 639 -35.53 18.63 12.70
C THR A 639 -34.24 17.98 12.21
N PRO A 640 -33.71 18.40 11.04
CA PRO A 640 -32.40 17.93 10.57
C PRO A 640 -31.28 18.30 11.55
N ALA A 641 -30.23 17.48 11.61
CA ALA A 641 -28.97 17.94 12.15
C ALA A 641 -28.24 18.78 11.09
N SER A 642 -27.55 19.84 11.50
CA SER A 642 -26.74 20.69 10.65
C SER A 642 -25.32 20.82 11.19
N TYR A 643 -24.37 20.94 10.27
CA TYR A 643 -22.93 21.04 10.56
C TYR A 643 -22.38 22.25 9.81
N SER A 644 -21.67 23.11 10.54
CA SER A 644 -21.01 24.28 9.98
C SER A 644 -19.51 24.13 10.10
N TYR A 645 -18.79 24.57 9.08
CA TYR A 645 -17.34 24.52 9.01
C TYR A 645 -16.76 25.91 8.75
N ASP A 646 -15.53 26.15 9.17
CA ASP A 646 -14.75 27.29 8.67
C ASP A 646 -14.00 26.92 7.37
N VAL A 647 -13.23 27.88 6.84
CA VAL A 647 -12.41 27.71 5.63
C VAL A 647 -11.16 26.84 5.85
N LEU A 648 -10.82 26.50 7.09
CA LEU A 648 -9.72 25.59 7.44
C LEU A 648 -10.21 24.14 7.59
N ASP A 649 -11.49 23.90 7.29
CA ASP A 649 -12.19 22.62 7.42
C ASP A 649 -12.42 22.20 8.88
N ASN A 650 -12.33 23.15 9.83
CA ASN A 650 -12.71 22.91 11.21
C ASN A 650 -14.23 22.90 11.36
N LEU A 651 -14.78 21.91 12.07
CA LEU A 651 -16.18 21.91 12.48
C LEU A 651 -16.39 23.00 13.54
N THR A 652 -17.26 23.98 13.30
CA THR A 652 -17.47 25.14 14.19
C THR A 652 -18.79 25.10 14.95
N HIS A 653 -19.83 24.47 14.38
CA HIS A 653 -21.16 24.43 14.99
C HIS A 653 -21.91 23.17 14.58
N VAL A 654 -22.56 22.54 15.56
CA VAL A 654 -23.47 21.41 15.34
C VAL A 654 -24.79 21.70 16.02
N VAL A 655 -25.86 21.69 15.22
CA VAL A 655 -27.25 21.71 15.71
C VAL A 655 -27.87 20.37 15.41
N ALA A 656 -28.44 19.73 16.43
CA ALA A 656 -29.21 18.51 16.30
C ALA A 656 -30.30 18.48 17.39
N PRO A 657 -31.29 17.59 17.32
CA PRO A 657 -32.30 17.44 18.36
C PRO A 657 -31.65 17.27 19.76
N GLY A 658 -31.91 18.23 20.66
CA GLY A 658 -31.33 18.27 22.01
C GLY A 658 -29.86 18.72 22.08
N ARG A 659 -29.28 19.23 21.00
CA ARG A 659 -27.87 19.61 20.89
C ARG A 659 -27.70 20.89 20.08
N ASP A 660 -27.15 21.92 20.72
CA ASP A 660 -26.69 23.15 20.06
C ASP A 660 -25.30 23.48 20.63
N GLN A 661 -24.26 23.13 19.86
CA GLN A 661 -22.89 23.11 20.36
C GLN A 661 -21.91 23.78 19.39
N TYR A 662 -21.13 24.70 19.94
CA TYR A 662 -20.06 25.42 19.27
C TYR A 662 -18.71 24.78 19.61
N TYR A 663 -17.89 24.61 18.59
CA TYR A 663 -16.57 24.01 18.67
C TYR A 663 -15.54 25.13 18.58
N CYS A 664 -14.81 25.34 19.67
CA CYS A 664 -14.00 26.53 19.88
C CYS A 664 -12.52 26.19 19.91
N TYR A 665 -11.79 26.80 18.98
CA TYR A 665 -10.38 26.61 18.75
C TYR A 665 -9.57 27.75 19.38
N ASP A 666 -8.34 27.45 19.81
CA ASP A 666 -7.41 28.48 20.27
C ASP A 666 -6.65 29.15 19.11
N ALA A 667 -5.70 30.03 19.44
CA ALA A 667 -4.88 30.73 18.45
C ALA A 667 -3.92 29.82 17.66
N ASN A 668 -3.72 28.58 18.12
CA ASN A 668 -2.93 27.55 17.45
C ASN A 668 -3.81 26.57 16.68
N TRP A 669 -5.12 26.85 16.55
CA TRP A 669 -6.11 26.00 15.90
C TRP A 669 -6.32 24.62 16.57
N GLN A 670 -6.07 24.53 17.88
CA GLN A 670 -6.40 23.35 18.68
C GLN A 670 -7.81 23.47 19.28
N LEU A 671 -8.62 22.40 19.23
CA LEU A 671 -9.97 22.38 19.82
C LEU A 671 -9.90 22.34 21.35
N THR A 672 -10.05 23.47 22.02
CA THR A 672 -9.92 23.55 23.48
C THR A 672 -11.26 23.35 24.19
N ASN A 673 -12.37 23.75 23.57
CA ASN A 673 -13.68 23.65 24.19
C ASN A 673 -14.81 23.31 23.20
N VAL A 674 -15.79 22.55 23.70
CA VAL A 674 -17.14 22.50 23.14
C VAL A 674 -18.06 23.25 24.08
N LYS A 675 -18.81 24.23 23.57
CA LYS A 675 -19.62 25.18 24.35
C LYS A 675 -21.07 25.24 23.84
N THR A 676 -21.97 25.82 24.65
CA THR A 676 -23.36 26.11 24.26
C THR A 676 -23.55 27.59 23.92
N SER A 677 -24.55 27.91 23.11
CA SER A 677 -24.96 29.28 22.69
C SER A 677 -23.95 30.07 21.83
N SER A 678 -22.66 30.06 22.17
CA SER A 678 -21.56 30.63 21.39
C SER A 678 -20.21 30.19 21.99
N CYS A 679 -19.09 30.56 21.35
CA CYS A 679 -17.77 30.37 21.97
C CYS A 679 -17.51 31.24 23.23
N GLY A 680 -18.39 32.20 23.54
CA GLY A 680 -18.43 32.90 24.82
C GLY A 680 -19.31 32.23 25.89
N GLY A 681 -20.05 31.18 25.55
CA GLY A 681 -20.99 30.52 26.46
C GLY A 681 -20.37 29.45 27.39
N SER A 682 -21.23 28.64 28.00
CA SER A 682 -20.83 27.63 28.98
C SER A 682 -20.14 26.43 28.33
N THR A 683 -19.03 25.99 28.94
CA THR A 683 -18.27 24.81 28.54
C THR A 683 -19.01 23.51 28.86
N VAL A 684 -19.12 22.63 27.86
CA VAL A 684 -19.63 21.26 27.97
C VAL A 684 -18.48 20.26 27.98
N ILE A 685 -17.46 20.51 27.14
CA ILE A 685 -16.24 19.70 27.08
C ILE A 685 -15.04 20.63 27.12
N GLY A 686 -14.08 20.35 28.01
CA GLY A 686 -12.77 20.98 28.04
C GLY A 686 -11.67 19.98 27.68
N MET A 687 -10.72 20.42 26.85
CA MET A 687 -9.61 19.62 26.35
C MET A 687 -8.30 20.40 26.45
N SER A 688 -7.20 19.68 26.67
CA SER A 688 -5.85 20.23 26.57
C SER A 688 -4.93 19.22 25.88
N TYR A 689 -3.82 19.72 25.34
CA TYR A 689 -2.89 18.94 24.55
C TYR A 689 -1.47 18.98 25.13
N ASP A 690 -0.67 17.96 24.83
CA ASP A 690 0.78 18.01 25.07
C ASP A 690 1.49 18.77 23.92
N PRO A 691 2.82 19.01 24.00
CA PRO A 691 3.54 19.74 22.95
C PRO A 691 3.53 19.08 21.56
N GLN A 692 3.21 17.78 21.46
CA GLN A 692 3.08 17.05 20.18
C GLN A 692 1.63 16.98 19.69
N GLY A 693 0.70 17.68 20.34
CA GLY A 693 -0.71 17.72 19.97
C GLY A 693 -1.54 16.53 20.46
N ASN A 694 -0.99 15.67 21.34
CA ASN A 694 -1.77 14.56 21.90
C ASN A 694 -2.73 15.08 22.97
N LEU A 695 -3.96 14.56 23.00
CA LEU A 695 -4.98 14.94 23.98
C LEU A 695 -4.55 14.56 25.41
N SER A 696 -4.00 15.50 26.18
CA SER A 696 -3.46 15.28 27.53
C SER A 696 -4.53 15.30 28.61
N ASN A 697 -5.66 15.98 28.37
CA ASN A 697 -6.80 16.01 29.28
C ASN A 697 -8.13 16.11 28.54
N LYS A 698 -9.16 15.43 29.04
CA LYS A 698 -10.56 15.65 28.65
C LYS A 698 -11.46 15.64 29.89
N ASN A 699 -12.12 16.76 30.18
CA ASN A 699 -13.03 16.89 31.33
C ASN A 699 -12.40 16.43 32.67
N GLY A 700 -11.11 16.70 32.87
CA GLY A 700 -10.37 16.28 34.07
C GLY A 700 -9.73 14.88 33.97
N GLN A 701 -10.11 14.03 33.02
CA GLN A 701 -9.42 12.76 32.78
C GLN A 701 -8.09 13.01 32.07
N ALA A 702 -6.99 12.69 32.75
CA ALA A 702 -5.65 12.79 32.19
C ALA A 702 -5.28 11.57 31.32
N PHE A 703 -4.53 11.83 30.26
CA PHE A 703 -3.98 10.84 29.34
C PHE A 703 -2.48 11.06 29.18
N VAL A 704 -1.69 9.99 29.26
CA VAL A 704 -0.23 10.04 29.14
C VAL A 704 0.16 9.36 27.83
N PHE A 705 0.93 10.07 27.02
CA PHE A 705 1.51 9.59 25.77
C PHE A 705 3.01 9.44 25.91
N ASP A 706 3.60 8.52 25.14
CA ASP A 706 5.06 8.48 24.97
C ASP A 706 5.53 9.41 23.84
N TYR A 707 6.84 9.51 23.64
CA TYR A 707 7.42 10.31 22.55
C TYR A 707 7.08 9.81 21.15
N GLY A 708 6.54 8.60 21.01
CA GLY A 708 6.03 8.02 19.77
C GLY A 708 4.54 8.29 19.52
N ASN A 709 3.91 9.21 20.26
CA ASN A 709 2.48 9.54 20.18
C ASN A 709 1.55 8.35 20.46
N ARG A 710 1.97 7.39 21.28
CA ARG A 710 1.11 6.27 21.70
C ARG A 710 0.55 6.53 23.09
N LEU A 711 -0.78 6.41 23.24
CA LEU A 711 -1.44 6.53 24.54
C LEU A 711 -0.96 5.41 25.47
N ARG A 712 -0.19 5.72 26.50
CA ARG A 712 0.34 4.76 27.48
C ARG A 712 -0.58 4.55 28.66
N GLN A 713 -1.35 5.56 29.03
CA GLN A 713 -2.20 5.49 30.21
C GLN A 713 -3.40 6.42 30.09
N ALA A 714 -4.58 5.91 30.46
CA ALA A 714 -5.68 6.73 30.95
C ALA A 714 -5.59 6.73 32.48
N THR A 715 -5.15 7.85 33.07
CA THR A 715 -4.73 7.89 34.48
C THR A 715 -5.83 7.40 35.42
N GLY A 716 -5.48 6.47 36.31
CA GLY A 716 -6.42 5.85 37.25
C GLY A 716 -7.41 4.86 36.63
N LYS A 717 -7.30 4.57 35.32
CA LYS A 717 -8.18 3.64 34.59
C LYS A 717 -7.41 2.43 34.06
N GLU A 718 -6.48 2.66 33.13
CA GLU A 718 -5.81 1.59 32.39
C GLU A 718 -4.42 2.01 31.90
N THR A 719 -3.54 1.05 31.64
CA THR A 719 -2.25 1.24 30.95
C THR A 719 -2.14 0.34 29.71
N TYR A 720 -1.31 0.74 28.75
CA TYR A 720 -1.29 0.13 27.41
C TYR A 720 0.13 -0.25 26.95
N ARG A 721 0.24 -1.43 26.32
CA ARG A 721 1.43 -1.88 25.59
C ARG A 721 1.16 -1.94 24.09
N TYR A 722 2.23 -1.78 23.30
CA TYR A 722 2.19 -1.70 21.86
C TYR A 722 3.24 -2.60 21.21
N ASP A 723 2.97 -2.98 19.97
CA ASP A 723 3.89 -3.76 19.15
C ASP A 723 4.80 -2.89 18.26
N GLY A 724 5.60 -3.55 17.41
CA GLY A 724 6.53 -2.92 16.48
C GLY A 724 5.88 -1.97 15.47
N ASN A 725 4.59 -2.16 15.20
CA ASN A 725 3.82 -1.37 14.24
C ASN A 725 2.97 -0.28 14.96
N GLY A 726 3.12 -0.11 16.28
CA GLY A 726 2.37 0.88 17.04
C GLY A 726 0.93 0.47 17.35
N ARG A 727 0.58 -0.81 17.26
CA ARG A 727 -0.77 -1.34 17.54
C ARG A 727 -0.88 -1.76 19.00
N ARG A 728 -2.01 -1.49 19.64
CA ARG A 728 -2.22 -1.79 21.07
C ARG A 728 -2.41 -3.28 21.29
N THR A 729 -1.43 -3.94 21.91
CA THR A 729 -1.43 -5.39 22.14
C THR A 729 -1.95 -5.80 23.50
N LEU A 730 -1.92 -4.89 24.47
CA LEU A 730 -2.41 -5.17 25.82
C LEU A 730 -2.99 -3.91 26.46
N ALA A 731 -4.20 -4.04 27.02
CA ALA A 731 -4.78 -3.09 27.96
C ALA A 731 -4.79 -3.74 29.36
N LEU A 732 -4.07 -3.12 30.30
CA LEU A 732 -3.92 -3.57 31.68
C LEU A 732 -4.89 -2.82 32.59
N GLN A 733 -5.63 -3.57 33.40
CA GLN A 733 -6.55 -3.02 34.40
C GLN A 733 -6.73 -4.02 35.56
N SER A 734 -7.07 -3.53 36.75
CA SER A 734 -7.34 -4.36 37.94
C SER A 734 -8.48 -5.38 37.76
N ALA A 735 -9.48 -5.06 36.93
CA ALA A 735 -10.60 -5.95 36.61
C ALA A 735 -10.24 -7.08 35.63
N GLY A 736 -9.02 -7.07 35.07
CA GLY A 736 -8.54 -8.03 34.08
C GLY A 736 -7.95 -7.37 32.85
N ASN A 737 -7.04 -8.08 32.18
CA ASN A 737 -6.35 -7.61 30.99
C ASN A 737 -7.10 -7.98 29.70
N ILE A 738 -6.89 -7.17 28.66
CA ILE A 738 -7.31 -7.46 27.29
C ILE A 738 -6.08 -7.55 26.41
N GLY A 739 -5.75 -8.74 25.95
CA GLY A 739 -4.68 -9.00 24.98
C GLY A 739 -5.23 -9.03 23.55
N SER A 740 -4.57 -8.40 22.59
CA SER A 740 -5.01 -8.31 21.19
C SER A 740 -3.88 -8.66 20.23
N LEU A 741 -4.16 -9.51 19.24
CA LEU A 741 -3.25 -9.90 18.16
C LEU A 741 -3.79 -9.40 16.83
N TYR A 742 -2.94 -8.71 16.08
CA TYR A 742 -3.23 -8.24 14.74
C TYR A 742 -2.34 -8.98 13.74
N ASP A 743 -2.88 -9.31 12.57
CA ASP A 743 -2.05 -9.79 11.45
C ASP A 743 -1.16 -8.67 10.88
N GLN A 744 -0.25 -8.99 9.96
CA GLN A 744 0.65 -8.01 9.35
C GLN A 744 -0.08 -6.82 8.69
N SER A 745 -1.30 -7.02 8.20
CA SER A 745 -2.12 -5.94 7.59
C SER A 745 -2.74 -4.99 8.62
N GLY A 746 -2.71 -5.35 9.91
CA GLY A 746 -3.31 -4.58 10.99
C GLY A 746 -4.74 -5.00 11.34
N ALA A 747 -5.27 -6.07 10.76
CA ALA A 747 -6.58 -6.59 11.13
C ALA A 747 -6.50 -7.35 12.46
N LEU A 748 -7.42 -7.07 13.38
CA LEU A 748 -7.54 -7.81 14.64
C LEU A 748 -7.96 -9.26 14.31
N ARG A 749 -7.14 -10.23 14.69
CA ARG A 749 -7.39 -11.67 14.45
C ARG A 749 -7.75 -12.43 15.70
N PHE A 750 -7.22 -12.03 16.84
CA PHE A 750 -7.49 -12.71 18.11
C PHE A 750 -7.49 -11.73 19.27
N GLN A 751 -8.39 -11.94 20.23
CA GLN A 751 -8.41 -11.20 21.48
C GLN A 751 -8.62 -12.15 22.67
N LYS A 752 -7.84 -11.96 23.74
CA LYS A 752 -8.02 -12.60 25.04
C LYS A 752 -8.54 -11.57 26.04
N ASN A 753 -9.80 -11.68 26.45
CA ASN A 753 -10.47 -10.71 27.31
C ASN A 753 -10.80 -11.29 28.70
N GLN A 754 -9.94 -11.02 29.68
CA GLN A 754 -10.11 -11.49 31.06
C GLN A 754 -11.30 -10.87 31.78
N ARG A 755 -11.72 -9.66 31.38
CA ARG A 755 -12.85 -8.97 32.00
C ARG A 755 -14.17 -9.64 31.66
N GLN A 756 -14.24 -10.27 30.49
CA GLN A 756 -15.38 -11.05 30.03
C GLN A 756 -15.17 -12.56 30.19
N SER A 757 -14.01 -12.99 30.70
CA SER A 757 -13.63 -14.40 30.79
C SER A 757 -13.75 -15.18 29.47
N LYS A 758 -13.42 -14.54 28.34
CA LYS A 758 -13.39 -15.19 27.02
C LYS A 758 -12.16 -14.89 26.17
N SER A 759 -11.89 -15.75 25.18
CA SER A 759 -11.03 -15.50 24.03
C SER A 759 -11.88 -15.51 22.75
N THR A 760 -11.52 -14.71 21.76
CA THR A 760 -12.28 -14.53 20.51
C THR A 760 -11.35 -14.59 19.31
N ASP A 761 -11.66 -15.45 18.33
CA ASP A 761 -11.09 -15.37 16.99
C ASP A 761 -11.99 -14.51 16.10
N TYR A 762 -11.40 -13.57 15.38
CA TYR A 762 -12.09 -12.71 14.44
C TYR A 762 -11.89 -13.26 13.02
N ILE A 763 -12.96 -13.74 12.42
CA ILE A 763 -12.94 -14.45 11.14
C ILE A 763 -13.36 -13.47 10.05
N LEU A 764 -12.45 -13.22 9.10
CA LEU A 764 -12.67 -12.23 8.05
C LEU A 764 -12.79 -12.89 6.67
N LEU A 765 -13.65 -12.35 5.82
CA LEU A 765 -13.74 -12.66 4.39
C LEU A 765 -13.46 -11.37 3.60
N SER A 766 -12.36 -11.36 2.83
CA SER A 766 -11.94 -10.19 2.03
C SER A 766 -11.96 -8.85 2.80
N GLY A 767 -11.54 -8.88 4.07
CA GLY A 767 -11.48 -7.69 4.94
C GLY A 767 -12.75 -7.40 5.75
N SER A 768 -13.86 -8.10 5.49
CA SER A 768 -15.11 -7.98 6.27
C SER A 768 -15.14 -9.00 7.40
N LEU A 769 -15.50 -8.60 8.62
CA LEU A 769 -15.74 -9.52 9.74
C LEU A 769 -17.03 -10.31 9.49
N VAL A 770 -16.92 -11.63 9.35
CA VAL A 770 -18.07 -12.51 9.09
C VAL A 770 -18.47 -13.35 10.31
N ALA A 771 -17.57 -13.54 11.27
CA ALA A 771 -17.88 -14.19 12.53
C ALA A 771 -16.89 -13.84 13.65
N GLU A 772 -17.38 -13.92 14.89
CA GLU A 772 -16.60 -13.98 16.11
C GLU A 772 -16.75 -15.39 16.70
N ALA A 773 -15.64 -16.11 16.86
CA ALA A 773 -15.64 -17.43 17.49
C ALA A 773 -15.12 -17.29 18.94
N ASP A 774 -16.06 -17.32 19.89
CA ASP A 774 -15.81 -17.13 21.32
C ASP A 774 -15.56 -18.45 22.06
N TRP A 775 -14.62 -18.42 23.02
CA TRP A 775 -14.24 -19.54 23.87
C TRP A 775 -14.06 -19.09 25.33
N PRO A 776 -14.48 -19.85 26.35
CA PRO A 776 -14.18 -19.52 27.75
C PRO A 776 -12.68 -19.52 28.03
N LEU A 777 -12.21 -18.60 28.88
CA LEU A 777 -10.82 -18.63 29.34
C LEU A 777 -10.52 -19.90 30.15
N GLY A 778 -9.36 -20.52 29.88
CA GLY A 778 -8.88 -21.67 30.63
C GLY A 778 -9.46 -23.02 30.20
N GLN A 779 -10.35 -23.07 29.20
CA GLN A 779 -10.59 -24.34 28.50
C GLN A 779 -9.30 -24.75 27.79
N THR A 780 -8.77 -25.92 28.14
CA THR A 780 -7.74 -26.58 27.35
C THR A 780 -8.34 -26.87 25.99
N LEU A 781 -7.80 -26.19 24.98
CA LEU A 781 -8.23 -26.34 23.61
C LEU A 781 -8.09 -27.80 23.19
N SER A 782 -9.05 -28.23 22.37
CA SER A 782 -9.04 -29.52 21.70
C SER A 782 -7.63 -29.95 21.25
N VAL A 783 -7.26 -31.21 21.44
CA VAL A 783 -6.03 -31.81 20.89
C VAL A 783 -6.30 -32.40 19.52
N LYS A 784 -5.27 -32.45 18.67
CA LYS A 784 -5.24 -33.33 17.51
C LYS A 784 -4.24 -34.45 17.78
N ASP A 785 -4.63 -35.66 17.42
CA ASP A 785 -3.76 -36.82 17.49
C ASP A 785 -3.13 -37.02 16.11
N TYR A 786 -1.80 -37.08 16.11
CA TYR A 786 -0.99 -37.33 14.94
C TYR A 786 -0.46 -38.75 15.02
N VAL A 787 -0.86 -39.58 14.06
CA VAL A 787 -0.45 -40.98 13.97
C VAL A 787 0.41 -41.15 12.74
N ASN A 788 1.65 -41.60 12.90
CA ASN A 788 2.59 -41.80 11.79
C ASN A 788 3.13 -43.23 11.78
N TRP A 789 3.47 -43.74 10.60
CA TRP A 789 4.05 -45.07 10.45
C TRP A 789 4.95 -45.16 9.21
N ASN A 790 5.89 -46.12 9.23
CA ASN A 790 6.71 -46.42 8.07
C ASN A 790 5.91 -47.19 7.03
N ALA A 791 6.21 -46.94 5.75
CA ALA A 791 5.62 -47.69 4.65
C ALA A 791 5.97 -49.19 4.76
N VAL A 792 4.97 -50.06 4.59
CA VAL A 792 5.11 -51.50 4.58
C VAL A 792 5.17 -51.98 3.13
N SER A 793 6.21 -52.75 2.79
CA SER A 793 6.40 -53.27 1.44
C SER A 793 5.21 -54.13 1.00
N GLY A 794 4.65 -53.84 -0.19
CA GLY A 794 3.49 -54.54 -0.75
C GLY A 794 2.11 -54.05 -0.28
N ALA A 795 2.04 -53.09 0.65
CA ALA A 795 0.78 -52.51 1.09
C ALA A 795 0.24 -51.49 0.08
N THR A 796 -1.05 -51.59 -0.26
CA THR A 796 -1.75 -50.67 -1.15
C THR A 796 -2.67 -49.70 -0.41
N ARG A 797 -3.01 -50.00 0.84
CA ARG A 797 -3.78 -49.12 1.75
C ARG A 797 -3.45 -49.41 3.22
N TYR A 798 -3.75 -48.43 4.07
CA TYR A 798 -3.62 -48.50 5.52
C TYR A 798 -4.95 -48.17 6.17
N VAL A 799 -5.28 -48.91 7.23
CA VAL A 799 -6.44 -48.64 8.08
C VAL A 799 -5.94 -48.22 9.46
N VAL A 800 -6.37 -47.04 9.94
CA VAL A 800 -6.13 -46.60 11.32
C VAL A 800 -7.39 -46.87 12.11
N GLU A 801 -7.22 -47.53 13.25
CA GLU A 801 -8.27 -47.74 14.22
C GLU A 801 -7.91 -47.02 15.52
N GLU A 802 -8.93 -46.46 16.15
CA GLU A 802 -8.87 -45.67 17.37
C GLU A 802 -9.62 -46.36 18.50
N SER A 803 -9.09 -46.26 19.71
CA SER A 803 -9.78 -46.62 20.95
C SER A 803 -9.77 -45.48 21.95
N VAL A 804 -10.94 -45.16 22.49
CA VAL A 804 -11.15 -44.11 23.50
C VAL A 804 -11.15 -44.65 24.93
N ASP A 805 -11.28 -45.97 25.10
CA ASP A 805 -11.39 -46.70 26.37
C ASP A 805 -10.29 -47.77 26.54
N GLY A 806 -9.47 -47.99 25.51
CA GLY A 806 -8.44 -49.03 25.45
C GLY A 806 -8.98 -50.44 25.13
N VAL A 807 -10.28 -50.59 24.86
CA VAL A 807 -10.96 -51.89 24.70
C VAL A 807 -11.71 -51.96 23.39
N THR A 808 -12.44 -50.90 23.02
CA THR A 808 -13.26 -50.81 21.81
C THR A 808 -12.50 -50.07 20.73
N TRP A 809 -12.41 -50.64 19.51
CA TRP A 809 -11.67 -50.08 18.38
C TRP A 809 -12.59 -49.73 17.22
N THR A 810 -12.44 -48.52 16.67
CA THR A 810 -13.23 -48.02 15.53
C THR A 810 -12.31 -47.49 14.43
N SER A 811 -12.61 -47.79 13.16
CA SER A 811 -11.81 -47.26 12.04
C SER A 811 -12.05 -45.76 11.85
N VAL A 812 -10.96 -45.00 11.79
CA VAL A 812 -10.94 -43.53 11.65
C VAL A 812 -10.20 -43.05 10.39
N TYR A 813 -9.53 -43.96 9.70
CA TYR A 813 -8.86 -43.74 8.42
C TYR A 813 -8.80 -45.02 7.59
N ASP A 814 -9.01 -44.89 6.29
CA ASP A 814 -8.76 -45.94 5.28
C ASP A 814 -8.23 -45.24 4.02
N GLY A 815 -6.93 -45.42 3.72
CA GLY A 815 -6.29 -44.73 2.61
C GLY A 815 -4.82 -45.07 2.44
N SER A 816 -4.14 -44.44 1.48
CA SER A 816 -2.78 -44.82 1.09
C SER A 816 -1.65 -44.00 1.75
N GLN A 817 -1.98 -43.03 2.60
CA GLN A 817 -0.97 -42.15 3.22
C GLN A 817 -0.26 -42.86 4.38
N GLY A 818 1.00 -42.49 4.65
CA GLY A 818 1.80 -43.01 5.77
C GLY A 818 1.58 -42.30 7.11
N ASN A 819 0.53 -41.49 7.19
CA ASN A 819 0.15 -40.75 8.38
C ASN A 819 -1.36 -40.45 8.38
N TRP A 820 -1.88 -40.12 9.55
CA TRP A 820 -3.24 -39.64 9.74
C TRP A 820 -3.28 -38.62 10.89
N THR A 821 -4.13 -37.61 10.73
CA THR A 821 -4.35 -36.57 11.75
C THR A 821 -5.83 -36.50 12.07
N SER A 822 -6.17 -36.50 13.35
CA SER A 822 -7.56 -36.39 13.79
C SER A 822 -8.15 -34.99 13.55
N LEU A 823 -9.48 -34.92 13.57
CA LEU A 823 -10.17 -33.66 13.85
C LEU A 823 -9.81 -33.19 15.27
N ALA A 824 -9.94 -31.89 15.51
CA ALA A 824 -9.70 -31.34 16.84
C ALA A 824 -10.78 -31.83 17.81
N ARG A 825 -10.38 -32.38 18.96
CA ARG A 825 -11.26 -33.01 19.93
C ARG A 825 -10.83 -32.78 21.38
N PRO A 826 -11.69 -33.01 22.40
CA PRO A 826 -11.32 -32.79 23.80
C PRO A 826 -10.05 -33.54 24.21
N ALA A 827 -9.24 -32.91 25.07
CA ALA A 827 -8.09 -33.56 25.69
C ALA A 827 -8.52 -34.82 26.46
N GLY A 828 -7.88 -35.96 26.15
CA GLY A 828 -8.19 -37.28 26.71
C GLY A 828 -7.20 -38.34 26.22
N THR A 829 -7.25 -39.55 26.77
CA THR A 829 -6.38 -40.66 26.35
C THR A 829 -7.01 -41.38 25.16
N TYR A 830 -6.33 -41.37 24.01
CA TYR A 830 -6.73 -42.11 22.82
C TYR A 830 -5.60 -43.05 22.42
N SER A 831 -5.93 -44.27 21.99
CA SER A 831 -4.97 -45.27 21.51
C SER A 831 -5.18 -45.54 20.04
N TYR A 832 -4.10 -45.79 19.29
CA TYR A 832 -4.14 -46.06 17.85
C TYR A 832 -3.44 -47.36 17.50
N ARG A 833 -3.96 -48.04 16.49
CA ARG A 833 -3.26 -49.10 15.78
C ARG A 833 -3.46 -48.95 14.28
N VAL A 834 -2.45 -49.38 13.53
CA VAL A 834 -2.43 -49.27 12.08
C VAL A 834 -2.26 -50.66 11.49
N THR A 835 -3.08 -50.97 10.49
CA THR A 835 -2.92 -52.18 9.67
C THR A 835 -2.60 -51.80 8.24
N ALA A 836 -1.64 -52.50 7.66
CA ALA A 836 -1.24 -52.38 6.27
C ALA A 836 -1.87 -53.51 5.46
N CYS A 837 -2.64 -53.18 4.43
CA CYS A 837 -3.36 -54.14 3.61
C CYS A 837 -2.76 -54.23 2.21
N THR A 838 -2.54 -55.46 1.75
CA THR A 838 -2.10 -55.80 0.40
C THR A 838 -3.28 -55.85 -0.58
N ALA A 839 -2.99 -55.83 -1.89
CA ALA A 839 -4.02 -55.90 -2.94
C ALA A 839 -4.89 -57.16 -2.85
N ASP A 840 -4.35 -58.26 -2.30
CA ASP A 840 -5.04 -59.54 -2.14
C ASP A 840 -5.92 -59.60 -0.87
N GLY A 841 -6.06 -58.48 -0.15
CA GLY A 841 -6.92 -58.35 1.02
C GLY A 841 -6.29 -58.78 2.35
N ASN A 842 -5.06 -59.29 2.36
CA ASN A 842 -4.35 -59.61 3.59
C ASN A 842 -3.87 -58.31 4.28
N CYS A 843 -4.27 -58.11 5.53
CA CYS A 843 -3.89 -56.97 6.37
C CYS A 843 -3.03 -57.42 7.56
N THR A 844 -1.90 -56.75 7.77
CA THR A 844 -0.96 -57.03 8.88
C THR A 844 -0.72 -55.79 9.71
N ALA A 845 -0.54 -55.95 11.03
CA ALA A 845 -0.25 -54.84 11.93
C ALA A 845 1.10 -54.18 11.62
N VAL A 846 1.16 -52.84 11.70
CA VAL A 846 2.40 -52.07 11.52
C VAL A 846 3.12 -51.93 12.87
N SER A 847 4.41 -52.24 12.93
CA SER A 847 5.17 -52.30 14.20
C SER A 847 5.72 -50.96 14.69
N ASN A 848 5.79 -49.94 13.84
CA ASN A 848 6.43 -48.65 14.13
C ASN A 848 5.40 -47.49 14.06
N VAL A 849 4.29 -47.63 14.76
CA VAL A 849 3.27 -46.57 14.86
C VAL A 849 3.67 -45.60 15.96
N THR A 850 3.82 -44.32 15.64
CA THR A 850 4.01 -43.25 16.63
C THR A 850 2.74 -42.43 16.76
N HIS A 851 2.44 -42.01 17.99
CA HIS A 851 1.28 -41.21 18.33
C HIS A 851 1.72 -40.04 19.19
N ASP A 852 1.46 -38.82 18.69
CA ASP A 852 1.64 -37.58 19.44
C ASP A 852 0.29 -36.90 19.63
N GLN A 853 -0.01 -36.51 20.87
CA GLN A 853 -1.07 -35.54 21.14
C GLN A 853 -0.50 -34.15 21.10
N ARG A 854 -1.08 -33.32 20.25
CA ARG A 854 -0.70 -31.91 20.16
C ARG A 854 -1.91 -31.06 20.51
N PRO A 855 -1.79 -30.11 21.45
CA PRO A 855 -2.80 -29.07 21.60
C PRO A 855 -3.14 -28.51 20.21
N ALA A 856 -4.42 -28.23 19.92
CA ALA A 856 -4.76 -27.53 18.68
C ALA A 856 -4.02 -26.19 18.59
N VAL A 857 -3.61 -25.64 19.73
CA VAL A 857 -2.76 -24.46 19.94
C VAL A 857 -1.29 -24.67 19.55
N ASP A 858 -0.76 -25.88 19.73
CA ASP A 858 0.65 -26.20 19.48
C ASP A 858 0.85 -26.59 18.03
N ILE A 859 0.81 -25.60 17.15
CA ILE A 859 1.79 -25.56 16.06
C ILE A 859 2.05 -24.10 15.74
N VAL A 860 3.04 -23.50 16.37
CA VAL A 860 3.95 -22.62 15.63
C VAL A 860 5.33 -22.96 16.18
N PRO A 861 6.27 -23.48 15.38
CA PRO A 861 6.26 -24.43 14.26
C PRO A 861 7.49 -25.36 14.30
N LEU A 862 7.42 -26.56 13.70
CA LEU A 862 8.66 -27.29 13.38
C LEU A 862 9.61 -26.43 12.53
N LEU A 863 9.07 -25.47 11.77
CA LEU A 863 9.85 -24.45 11.06
C LEU A 863 10.56 -23.41 11.97
N TYR A 864 10.04 -22.95 13.12
CA TYR A 864 10.75 -21.93 13.95
C TYR A 864 11.80 -22.59 14.85
N GLN A 865 11.61 -23.85 15.25
CA GLN A 865 12.67 -24.61 15.91
C GLN A 865 13.75 -25.08 14.91
N LEU A 866 13.41 -25.35 13.64
CA LEU A 866 14.40 -25.57 12.57
C LEU A 866 15.10 -24.27 12.11
N LEU A 867 14.44 -23.10 12.20
CA LEU A 867 14.99 -21.79 11.79
C LEU A 867 15.72 -21.03 12.92
N LEU A 868 15.74 -21.58 14.14
CA LEU A 868 16.61 -21.12 15.24
C LEU A 868 17.89 -21.96 15.36
N ASN A 869 17.97 -23.12 14.72
CA ASN A 869 19.11 -24.06 14.76
C ASN A 869 19.70 -24.33 13.35
N GLY A 870 19.75 -23.31 12.49
CA GLY A 870 20.41 -23.35 11.18
C GLY A 870 21.33 -22.16 11.00
#